data_AF-A0A1E8PPE2-F1
#
_entry.id   AF-A0A1E8PPE2-F1
#
_cell.length_a   1.000
_cell.length_b   1.000
_cell.length_c   1.000
_cell.angle_alpha   90.00
_cell.angle_beta   90.00
_cell.angle_gamma   90.00
#
_symmetry.space_group_name_H-M   'P 1'
#
loop_
_entity.id
_entity.type
_entity.pdbx_description
1 polymer ?
#
loop_
_entity_poly.entity_id
_entity_poly.type
_entity_poly.pdbx_seq_one_letter_code
_entity_poly.pdbx_strand_id
1 'polypeptide(L)'
;MRTPDGNYEKWTLYQTTRTSRQSEIVSSDPGRIIAGGNISISADLVANEDSHIIAGGLLDMQGSRIKNGQTQGQKITNETGTATSYRRDRKKGRDVTGKSSIAYAPAQKIETISLNVAREEQFATPQGSGTSLSSATTGGVNASTSAAGAASAQVQSKAIVSVLAGLAGVDNAAGRQAGAASGGSGPNGTARTAGAGQGGTVGNIASSAVDAVQQGNGPNSAYPGAITVGTATMGAMAQDLKHVGGTAAADSTDRIGQAGHGGFIRAVSGALAATVTGSDQQGQANLATAGSTSIGNASGTAAQATGLGGLPSQARLAGIAQVALTNASGRAQFVRTSSPPVTLPNVSLFRTMPSLSSSYLVETDPRFASFREWTGSDYLLNQVKVDPSVTQKRLGDGFYEQKLIREQVAQLTGLRFVGDYTSDEQQYRALMDAGVAHAKNYNLHPGVALTAEQMAALTSDIVWLVERDVTLPDGSVQKALVPQIYLRLRDGDLDGSGALLAGKDININLSGDLSNSGTIAGRSVVKLTADNVENMGGRLNGDAVAVAARNDLNNIGGTISANSELIATAGRDIHIASTTQSASSSAGGNSFSRTDIDRVAGLYVSGDGSSGGGTLLVSAGRDVSLLAGVIGNAGKDGQSIVNAGRDINLGTLTTASSNNLSWDAKNYRKDSSSSEIGSQIQGSGSIVLQAGNDVLARAADVQAGAGLAVTAGHDIVLSAGANQVTVDEGHEQTSRGFLNKKTITTRDMLDLGTSAGSTFGGATLAFAAGNDIKLSGAQVLSDGAASLLAKNAISIEAASETSKELHHRNVKESGFMSGGGFGFSYGTRTTTTDQKRDAVIQSGQARSSVGSTSGALSIIAGKDLKIGGSDIVAATDLNLAGTSVKITPGQDSDKGKFATKTTQDGFTVALGGSVVSAIQTLQTMSTAASTAKNSRVTAMAAATTAMAAKDAAKDMMKKGGPSISVSLTAGHSESVQTQTTASTTHSGSVLTGNNINITAKGGGKDSNITIQGSDLNAKNDIRLHADNNVNLLAAQDTESQHSKSSSLSASVGVQAIVSTKGTSFGFTASASGSKGHEDGDGTTQLNTHVNAGDKLVISSGGDTNIKGAVANAKQVIADIKGNLNLESLQDTAKFDSKNQSISASGTMGIGASVSGSYSQSNMHNDYASVQEQSGIQAGDGGFQIKVGGNTDLKGAVISATEAGKDNSSLTTATLTHSDIANHAISKGSSVGLSGGFR
;
A
#
# COMPACT_ATOMS: atom_id res chain seq x y z
N MET A 1 -85.81 10.48 -9.53
CA MET A 1 -85.53 11.12 -8.22
C MET A 1 -86.52 12.24 -8.01
N ARG A 2 -86.97 12.46 -6.77
CA ARG A 2 -87.88 13.53 -6.36
C ARG A 2 -87.13 14.30 -5.26
N THR A 3 -87.03 15.62 -5.36
CA THR A 3 -86.38 16.46 -4.35
C THR A 3 -87.34 16.76 -3.19
N PRO A 4 -86.86 17.14 -1.99
CA PRO A 4 -87.71 17.28 -0.81
C PRO A 4 -88.80 18.37 -0.91
N ASP A 5 -88.52 19.46 -1.64
CA ASP A 5 -89.28 20.71 -1.49
C ASP A 5 -90.37 20.95 -2.56
N GLY A 6 -90.72 19.92 -3.31
CA GLY A 6 -92.01 19.80 -4.02
C GLY A 6 -92.29 20.67 -5.26
N ASN A 7 -91.69 21.86 -5.42
CA ASN A 7 -92.06 22.80 -6.50
C ASN A 7 -90.88 23.63 -7.05
N TYR A 8 -90.10 23.12 -8.02
CA TYR A 8 -89.48 23.91 -9.11
C TYR A 8 -89.08 23.00 -10.29
N GLU A 9 -89.08 23.55 -11.52
CA GLU A 9 -89.02 22.79 -12.78
C GLU A 9 -87.61 22.70 -13.44
N LYS A 10 -86.54 23.03 -12.70
CA LYS A 10 -85.14 22.93 -13.15
C LYS A 10 -84.23 22.32 -12.08
N TRP A 11 -83.34 21.41 -12.47
CA TRP A 11 -82.30 20.85 -11.60
C TRP A 11 -81.03 20.53 -12.42
N THR A 12 -79.86 20.68 -11.80
CA THR A 12 -78.57 20.42 -12.45
C THR A 12 -77.88 19.24 -11.80
N LEU A 13 -77.60 18.20 -12.59
CA LEU A 13 -76.79 17.08 -12.18
C LEU A 13 -75.31 17.40 -12.41
N TYR A 14 -74.53 17.39 -11.34
CA TYR A 14 -73.07 17.47 -11.42
C TYR A 14 -72.52 16.04 -11.39
N GLN A 15 -71.97 15.58 -12.51
CA GLN A 15 -71.21 14.33 -12.58
C GLN A 15 -69.73 14.70 -12.66
N THR A 16 -69.04 14.66 -11.53
CA THR A 16 -67.69 15.20 -11.35
C THR A 16 -66.71 14.16 -10.85
N THR A 17 -65.51 14.18 -11.41
CA THR A 17 -64.33 13.52 -10.86
C THR A 17 -63.57 14.54 -10.02
N ARG A 18 -63.58 14.37 -8.70
CA ARG A 18 -62.71 15.14 -7.79
C ARG A 18 -61.36 14.44 -7.69
N THR A 19 -60.29 15.16 -8.02
CA THR A 19 -58.90 14.74 -7.78
C THR A 19 -58.29 15.63 -6.71
N SER A 20 -57.85 15.02 -5.61
CA SER A 20 -57.11 15.70 -4.54
C SER A 20 -55.65 15.29 -4.63
N ARG A 21 -54.74 16.26 -4.60
CA ARG A 21 -53.30 16.06 -4.38
C ARG A 21 -52.92 16.77 -3.09
N GLN A 22 -52.08 16.17 -2.26
CA GLN A 22 -51.57 16.82 -1.05
C GLN A 22 -50.05 16.65 -0.97
N SER A 23 -49.37 17.61 -0.35
CA SER A 23 -47.97 17.48 0.03
C SER A 23 -47.83 16.42 1.13
N GLU A 24 -46.83 15.53 0.98
CA GLU A 24 -46.44 14.53 1.98
C GLU A 24 -44.90 14.49 2.03
N ILE A 25 -44.35 14.17 3.20
CA ILE A 25 -42.90 14.03 3.40
C ILE A 25 -42.49 12.64 2.93
N VAL A 26 -41.58 12.57 1.97
CA VAL A 26 -41.09 11.31 1.40
C VAL A 26 -39.85 10.80 2.16
N SER A 27 -38.93 11.70 2.51
CA SER A 27 -37.76 11.46 3.36
C SER A 27 -37.15 12.79 3.79
N SER A 28 -36.84 12.93 5.08
CA SER A 28 -35.99 14.01 5.59
C SER A 28 -35.26 13.56 6.86
N ASP A 29 -34.12 14.20 7.13
CA ASP A 29 -33.35 14.03 8.36
C ASP A 29 -33.55 15.27 9.25
N PRO A 30 -34.43 15.21 10.27
CA PRO A 30 -34.67 16.35 11.16
C PRO A 30 -33.47 16.65 12.05
N GLY A 31 -33.35 17.91 12.48
CA GLY A 31 -32.52 18.26 13.63
C GLY A 31 -33.06 17.58 14.89
N ARG A 32 -32.18 17.06 15.76
CA ARG A 32 -32.58 16.29 16.94
C ARG A 32 -31.77 16.64 18.18
N ILE A 33 -32.44 16.94 19.28
CA ILE A 33 -31.86 16.91 20.63
C ILE A 33 -32.61 15.83 21.41
N ILE A 34 -31.91 14.76 21.78
CA ILE A 34 -32.52 13.59 22.43
C ILE A 34 -31.74 13.15 23.67
N ALA A 35 -32.45 12.77 24.73
CA ALA A 35 -31.86 12.06 25.86
C ALA A 35 -32.85 11.02 26.36
N GLY A 36 -32.37 9.83 26.75
CA GLY A 36 -33.23 8.87 27.45
C GLY A 36 -33.67 9.36 28.84
N GLY A 37 -32.96 10.36 29.38
CA GLY A 37 -33.21 10.95 30.69
C GLY A 37 -33.83 12.35 30.64
N ASN A 38 -33.58 13.16 31.67
CA ASN A 38 -33.98 14.57 31.66
C ASN A 38 -33.11 15.37 30.68
N ILE A 39 -33.64 16.49 30.18
CA ILE A 39 -32.89 17.50 29.44
C ILE A 39 -33.15 18.86 30.09
N SER A 40 -32.08 19.61 30.40
CA SER A 40 -32.18 21.02 30.76
C SER A 40 -31.65 21.90 29.64
N ILE A 41 -32.47 22.83 29.15
CA ILE A 41 -32.12 23.84 28.15
C ILE A 41 -32.25 25.22 28.79
N SER A 42 -31.19 26.03 28.72
CA SER A 42 -31.18 27.42 29.15
C SER A 42 -30.78 28.30 27.96
N ALA A 43 -31.73 29.07 27.43
CA ALA A 43 -31.55 29.98 26.30
C ALA A 43 -32.56 31.13 26.29
N ASP A 44 -32.25 32.26 25.65
CA ASP A 44 -33.19 33.38 25.49
C ASP A 44 -34.30 33.07 24.46
N LEU A 45 -33.93 32.35 23.39
CA LEU A 45 -34.79 31.97 22.28
C LEU A 45 -34.46 30.55 21.81
N VAL A 46 -35.49 29.71 21.71
CA VAL A 46 -35.47 28.41 21.03
C VAL A 46 -36.35 28.52 19.79
N ALA A 47 -35.75 28.39 18.61
CA ALA A 47 -36.41 28.39 17.32
C ALA A 47 -36.33 26.98 16.71
N ASN A 48 -37.44 26.26 16.83
CA ASN A 48 -37.63 24.90 16.34
C ASN A 48 -38.30 24.96 14.96
N GLU A 49 -37.62 24.54 13.89
CA GLU A 49 -38.23 24.38 12.57
C GLU A 49 -38.13 22.90 12.12
N ASP A 50 -39.29 22.27 11.91
CA ASP A 50 -39.45 20.90 11.37
C ASP A 50 -38.63 19.77 12.06
N SER A 51 -38.40 19.88 13.37
CA SER A 51 -37.39 19.09 14.08
C SER A 51 -37.78 18.68 15.51
N HIS A 52 -36.97 17.86 16.16
CA HIS A 52 -37.36 17.14 17.39
C HIS A 52 -36.50 17.47 18.63
N ILE A 53 -37.16 17.83 19.74
CA ILE A 53 -36.58 17.81 21.10
C ILE A 53 -37.32 16.74 21.91
N ILE A 54 -36.61 15.70 22.40
CA ILE A 54 -37.23 14.55 23.07
C ILE A 54 -36.46 14.16 24.34
N ALA A 55 -37.09 14.31 25.50
CA ALA A 55 -36.61 13.80 26.79
C ALA A 55 -37.39 12.54 27.21
N GLY A 56 -36.68 11.47 27.61
CA GLY A 56 -37.28 10.31 28.27
C GLY A 56 -37.64 10.56 29.75
N GLY A 57 -37.09 11.62 30.34
CA GLY A 57 -37.48 12.20 31.62
C GLY A 57 -38.15 13.57 31.44
N LEU A 58 -37.86 14.48 32.38
CA LEU A 58 -38.33 15.87 32.34
C LEU A 58 -37.58 16.67 31.25
N LEU A 59 -38.33 17.47 30.47
CA LEU A 59 -37.78 18.52 29.62
C LEU A 59 -37.95 19.87 30.34
N ASP A 60 -36.87 20.45 30.84
CA ASP A 60 -36.86 21.74 31.53
C ASP A 60 -36.25 22.82 30.61
N MET A 61 -37.02 23.86 30.29
CA MET A 61 -36.65 24.94 29.38
C MET A 61 -36.69 26.27 30.13
N GLN A 62 -35.56 26.66 30.73
CA GLN A 62 -35.49 27.82 31.63
C GLN A 62 -35.24 29.12 30.85
N GLY A 63 -36.05 30.14 31.13
CA GLY A 63 -35.89 31.50 30.57
C GLY A 63 -36.30 31.67 29.09
N SER A 64 -36.61 30.59 28.38
CA SER A 64 -36.70 30.59 26.92
C SER A 64 -38.03 31.09 26.36
N ARG A 65 -37.94 31.93 25.33
CA ARG A 65 -39.02 32.13 24.35
C ARG A 65 -38.98 30.98 23.35
N ILE A 66 -40.06 30.21 23.22
CA ILE A 66 -40.14 29.12 22.24
C ILE A 66 -40.88 29.63 20.98
N LYS A 67 -40.28 29.37 19.81
CA LYS A 67 -40.90 29.50 18.48
C LYS A 67 -40.85 28.15 17.81
N ASN A 68 -42.01 27.53 17.59
CA ASN A 68 -42.11 26.26 16.88
C ASN A 68 -42.78 26.50 15.51
N GLY A 69 -41.97 26.43 14.46
CA GLY A 69 -42.31 26.56 13.05
C GLY A 69 -42.33 25.20 12.35
N GLN A 70 -43.11 25.11 11.27
CA GLN A 70 -43.21 23.89 10.48
C GLN A 70 -43.53 24.19 9.02
N THR A 71 -43.00 23.35 8.13
CA THR A 71 -43.23 23.39 6.70
C THR A 71 -44.70 23.15 6.39
N GLN A 72 -45.27 24.09 5.63
CA GLN A 72 -46.66 24.05 5.22
C GLN A 72 -46.80 23.38 3.86
N GLY A 73 -47.52 22.26 3.84
CA GLY A 73 -47.94 21.60 2.62
C GLY A 73 -49.13 22.29 1.96
N GLN A 74 -49.45 21.88 0.73
CA GLN A 74 -50.66 22.28 0.03
C GLN A 74 -51.50 21.07 -0.35
N LYS A 75 -52.82 21.19 -0.20
CA LYS A 75 -53.82 20.27 -0.70
C LYS A 75 -54.60 20.93 -1.83
N ILE A 76 -54.33 20.48 -3.05
CA ILE A 76 -54.95 20.97 -4.28
C ILE A 76 -56.10 20.02 -4.65
N THR A 77 -57.34 20.50 -4.55
CA THR A 77 -58.53 19.80 -5.01
C THR A 77 -58.98 20.38 -6.35
N ASN A 78 -58.93 19.54 -7.39
CA ASN A 78 -59.42 19.86 -8.72
C ASN A 78 -60.68 19.03 -9.02
N GLU A 79 -61.69 19.65 -9.63
CA GLU A 79 -62.93 18.98 -10.04
C GLU A 79 -63.14 19.15 -11.53
N THR A 80 -63.33 18.05 -12.25
CA THR A 80 -63.65 18.06 -13.68
C THR A 80 -64.84 17.14 -13.94
N GLY A 81 -65.78 17.58 -14.77
CA GLY A 81 -67.01 16.84 -14.97
C GLY A 81 -67.96 17.48 -15.97
N THR A 82 -69.23 17.10 -15.88
CA THR A 82 -70.31 17.75 -16.62
C THR A 82 -71.41 18.23 -15.67
N ALA A 83 -71.84 19.47 -15.87
CA ALA A 83 -73.04 20.01 -15.26
C ALA A 83 -74.18 19.88 -16.26
N THR A 84 -75.08 18.92 -16.05
CA THR A 84 -76.23 18.67 -16.92
C THR A 84 -77.48 19.29 -16.30
N SER A 85 -77.88 20.45 -16.82
CA SER A 85 -79.10 21.13 -16.44
C SER A 85 -80.30 20.49 -17.15
N TYR A 86 -81.24 19.99 -16.38
CA TYR A 86 -82.52 19.46 -16.84
C TYR A 86 -83.62 20.49 -16.56
N ARG A 87 -84.44 20.78 -17.58
CA ARG A 87 -85.68 21.54 -17.44
C ARG A 87 -86.87 20.70 -17.88
N ARG A 88 -88.01 20.88 -17.24
CA ARG A 88 -89.32 20.44 -17.70
C ARG A 88 -90.19 21.68 -17.79
N ASP A 89 -90.84 21.92 -18.92
CA ASP A 89 -91.80 23.01 -19.08
C ASP A 89 -93.20 22.39 -19.26
N ARG A 90 -94.08 22.55 -18.25
CA ARG A 90 -95.46 22.02 -18.29
C ARG A 90 -96.37 22.78 -19.25
N LYS A 91 -97.03 22.08 -20.17
CA LYS A 91 -98.12 22.60 -21.01
C LYS A 91 -99.29 21.61 -21.11
N LYS A 92 -100.52 22.10 -21.19
CA LYS A 92 -101.72 21.26 -21.41
C LYS A 92 -101.56 20.47 -22.72
N GLY A 93 -101.29 19.16 -22.61
CA GLY A 93 -101.24 18.22 -23.73
C GLY A 93 -99.99 17.34 -23.73
N ARG A 94 -98.79 17.94 -23.74
CA ARG A 94 -97.49 17.24 -23.68
C ARG A 94 -96.44 18.14 -23.01
N ASP A 95 -95.71 17.59 -22.03
CA ASP A 95 -94.57 18.24 -21.39
C ASP A 95 -93.35 18.24 -22.33
N VAL A 96 -92.57 19.33 -22.32
CA VAL A 96 -91.28 19.40 -23.02
C VAL A 96 -90.15 19.30 -22.01
N THR A 97 -89.30 18.28 -22.15
CA THR A 97 -88.09 18.12 -21.33
C THR A 97 -86.83 18.47 -22.12
N GLY A 98 -86.06 19.42 -21.61
CA GLY A 98 -84.77 19.82 -22.18
C GLY A 98 -83.62 19.37 -21.28
N LYS A 99 -82.54 18.86 -21.88
CA LYS A 99 -81.25 18.65 -21.21
C LYS A 99 -80.19 19.50 -21.90
N SER A 100 -79.34 20.19 -21.13
CA SER A 100 -78.14 20.85 -21.64
C SER A 100 -76.96 20.53 -20.72
N SER A 101 -75.94 19.87 -21.26
CA SER A 101 -74.71 19.55 -20.56
C SER A 101 -73.63 20.57 -20.92
N ILE A 102 -73.01 21.17 -19.92
CA ILE A 102 -71.79 21.98 -20.07
C ILE A 102 -70.63 21.31 -19.33
N ALA A 103 -69.40 21.58 -19.77
CA ALA A 103 -68.22 21.18 -19.01
C ALA A 103 -68.20 21.90 -17.65
N TYR A 104 -67.97 21.15 -16.58
CA TYR A 104 -67.81 21.66 -15.23
C TYR A 104 -66.35 21.52 -14.83
N ALA A 105 -65.66 22.65 -14.73
CA ALA A 105 -64.26 22.74 -14.31
C ALA A 105 -64.09 24.05 -13.48
N PRO A 106 -64.54 24.07 -12.22
CA PRO A 106 -64.28 25.20 -11.33
C PRO A 106 -62.78 25.41 -11.11
N ALA A 107 -62.40 26.60 -10.64
CA ALA A 107 -61.02 26.88 -10.23
C ALA A 107 -60.54 25.90 -9.15
N GLN A 108 -59.27 25.52 -9.20
CA GLN A 108 -58.67 24.59 -8.24
C GLN A 108 -58.74 25.18 -6.82
N LYS A 109 -59.22 24.37 -5.86
CA LYS A 109 -59.20 24.76 -4.45
C LYS A 109 -57.85 24.38 -3.86
N ILE A 110 -57.08 25.37 -3.43
CA ILE A 110 -55.79 25.18 -2.74
C ILE A 110 -56.03 25.42 -1.25
N GLU A 111 -55.82 24.41 -0.42
CA GLU A 111 -55.86 24.47 1.05
C GLU A 111 -54.44 24.32 1.59
N THR A 112 -54.02 25.17 2.53
CA THR A 112 -52.74 25.00 3.24
C THR A 112 -52.90 23.95 4.36
N ILE A 113 -51.94 23.04 4.49
CA ILE A 113 -51.94 21.97 5.49
C ILE A 113 -50.63 21.95 6.29
N SER A 114 -50.70 21.70 7.59
CA SER A 114 -49.52 21.45 8.44
C SER A 114 -49.04 20.01 8.27
N LEU A 115 -47.72 19.80 8.21
CA LEU A 115 -47.12 18.47 8.05
C LEU A 115 -46.73 17.80 9.38
N ASN A 116 -46.87 18.49 10.53
CA ASN A 116 -46.64 17.97 11.88
C ASN A 116 -45.24 17.34 12.09
N VAL A 117 -44.22 18.01 11.55
CA VAL A 117 -42.82 17.55 11.56
C VAL A 117 -42.12 17.92 12.87
N ALA A 118 -42.31 19.14 13.36
CA ALA A 118 -41.70 19.60 14.60
C ALA A 118 -42.34 18.97 15.86
N ARG A 119 -41.51 18.54 16.83
CA ARG A 119 -41.93 17.89 18.08
C ARG A 119 -41.12 18.35 19.29
N GLU A 120 -41.81 18.47 20.41
CA GLU A 120 -41.26 18.73 21.74
C GLU A 120 -41.96 17.75 22.70
N GLU A 121 -41.25 16.72 23.16
CA GLU A 121 -41.82 15.61 23.94
C GLU A 121 -41.00 15.35 25.22
N GLN A 122 -41.70 15.05 26.32
CA GLN A 122 -41.14 14.69 27.63
C GLN A 122 -41.78 13.39 28.13
N PHE A 123 -41.06 12.64 28.96
CA PHE A 123 -41.43 11.26 29.36
C PHE A 123 -41.68 10.32 28.17
N ALA A 124 -41.04 10.60 27.03
CA ALA A 124 -41.28 9.92 25.76
C ALA A 124 -40.17 8.91 25.46
N THR A 125 -40.52 7.72 24.96
CA THR A 125 -39.52 6.72 24.58
C THR A 125 -38.76 7.19 23.32
N PRO A 126 -37.43 7.39 23.36
CA PRO A 126 -36.69 7.88 22.20
C PRO A 126 -36.65 6.81 21.10
N GLN A 127 -37.54 6.90 20.11
CA GLN A 127 -37.52 6.04 18.94
C GLN A 127 -36.39 6.48 17.98
N GLY A 128 -35.65 5.51 17.43
CA GLY A 128 -34.66 5.75 16.38
C GLY A 128 -33.31 6.35 16.83
N SER A 129 -32.76 5.91 17.97
CA SER A 129 -31.38 6.23 18.40
C SER A 129 -30.31 5.21 17.93
N GLY A 130 -30.71 4.15 17.23
CA GLY A 130 -29.83 3.03 16.88
C GLY A 130 -29.45 2.10 18.06
N THR A 131 -29.84 2.44 19.29
CA THR A 131 -29.54 1.71 20.52
C THR A 131 -30.83 1.17 21.16
N SER A 132 -30.97 -0.15 21.22
CA SER A 132 -32.15 -0.79 21.81
C SER A 132 -32.04 -0.85 23.33
N LEU A 133 -32.93 -0.14 24.04
CA LEU A 133 -33.08 -0.24 25.49
C LEU A 133 -33.68 -1.59 25.92
N SER A 134 -33.10 -2.21 26.94
CA SER A 134 -33.73 -3.31 27.68
C SER A 134 -34.66 -2.72 28.75
N SER A 135 -35.88 -3.25 28.86
CA SER A 135 -36.91 -2.67 29.73
C SER A 135 -36.60 -2.88 31.22
N ALA A 136 -36.28 -1.79 31.93
CA ALA A 136 -36.25 -1.78 33.38
C ALA A 136 -37.66 -2.06 33.94
N THR A 137 -37.81 -3.17 34.67
CA THR A 137 -39.08 -3.53 35.30
C THR A 137 -39.28 -2.68 36.54
N THR A 138 -40.27 -1.79 36.54
CA THR A 138 -40.66 -0.99 37.71
C THR A 138 -41.35 -1.87 38.76
N GLY A 139 -40.56 -2.49 39.64
CA GLY A 139 -41.06 -3.08 40.87
C GLY A 139 -41.63 -1.99 41.79
N GLY A 140 -42.96 -1.86 41.83
CA GLY A 140 -43.64 -0.77 42.52
C GLY A 140 -43.84 -1.00 44.02
N VAL A 141 -44.32 0.05 44.70
CA VAL A 141 -45.04 -0.07 45.98
C VAL A 141 -46.33 0.77 45.91
N ASN A 142 -47.36 0.28 46.60
CA ASN A 142 -48.77 0.60 46.45
C ASN A 142 -49.26 1.68 47.43
N ALA A 143 -50.10 2.62 46.98
CA ALA A 143 -50.99 3.41 47.84
C ALA A 143 -52.28 3.84 47.09
N SER A 144 -53.40 3.24 47.48
CA SER A 144 -54.73 3.37 46.86
C SER A 144 -55.48 4.65 47.26
N THR A 145 -56.23 5.25 46.33
CA THR A 145 -57.67 5.62 46.45
C THR A 145 -58.24 5.88 45.03
N SER A 146 -59.11 5.07 44.42
CA SER A 146 -60.59 5.00 44.60
C SER A 146 -61.32 6.35 44.50
N ALA A 147 -62.43 6.58 43.76
CA ALA A 147 -63.15 5.87 42.68
C ALA A 147 -64.21 6.90 42.11
N ALA A 148 -65.06 6.70 41.09
CA ALA A 148 -65.39 5.63 40.14
C ALA A 148 -66.09 6.26 38.89
N GLY A 149 -66.33 5.51 37.80
CA GLY A 149 -67.16 5.96 36.66
C GLY A 149 -67.31 4.93 35.54
N ALA A 150 -68.42 4.19 35.51
CA ALA A 150 -68.75 3.14 34.52
C ALA A 150 -68.84 3.70 33.07
N ALA A 151 -68.28 3.08 32.02
CA ALA A 151 -68.41 1.71 31.47
C ALA A 151 -69.65 1.47 30.57
N SER A 152 -69.43 1.29 29.26
CA SER A 152 -70.23 0.43 28.36
C SER A 152 -69.55 0.30 26.98
N ALA A 153 -69.57 -0.89 26.38
CA ALA A 153 -68.90 -1.20 25.12
C ALA A 153 -69.78 -0.95 23.87
N GLN A 154 -69.17 -0.84 22.67
CA GLN A 154 -69.45 -1.78 21.57
C GLN A 154 -68.45 -1.67 20.39
N VAL A 155 -68.58 -2.62 19.46
CA VAL A 155 -67.59 -3.06 18.46
C VAL A 155 -68.09 -2.80 17.02
N GLN A 156 -67.18 -2.85 16.02
CA GLN A 156 -67.40 -2.94 14.56
C GLN A 156 -67.73 -1.61 13.81
N SER A 157 -67.30 -1.39 12.55
CA SER A 157 -66.62 -2.26 11.56
C SER A 157 -65.93 -1.49 10.39
N LYS A 158 -65.03 -2.20 9.65
CA LYS A 158 -64.77 -2.23 8.16
C LYS A 158 -65.06 -0.99 7.27
N ALA A 159 -64.37 -0.73 6.14
CA ALA A 159 -63.24 -1.34 5.40
C ALA A 159 -62.70 -0.31 4.36
N ILE A 160 -61.62 -0.57 3.59
CA ILE A 160 -61.60 -0.94 2.15
C ILE A 160 -60.10 -1.14 1.78
N VAL A 161 -59.59 -2.33 1.42
CA VAL A 161 -59.51 -2.97 0.07
C VAL A 161 -58.51 -2.23 -0.87
N SER A 162 -57.55 -2.85 -1.60
CA SER A 162 -57.47 -4.20 -2.22
C SER A 162 -56.03 -4.79 -2.31
N VAL A 163 -55.80 -6.06 -1.92
CA VAL A 163 -55.62 -7.28 -2.77
C VAL A 163 -54.26 -7.48 -3.46
N LEU A 164 -53.59 -8.58 -3.09
CA LEU A 164 -52.92 -9.50 -4.02
C LEU A 164 -53.27 -10.95 -3.59
N ALA A 165 -53.77 -11.78 -4.51
CA ALA A 165 -54.10 -13.19 -4.25
C ALA A 165 -52.92 -14.10 -4.60
N GLY A 166 -52.52 -15.04 -3.74
CA GLY A 166 -52.94 -16.46 -3.76
C GLY A 166 -51.75 -17.33 -4.23
N LEU A 167 -51.62 -18.65 -4.05
CA LEU A 167 -52.33 -19.75 -3.35
C LEU A 167 -51.27 -20.90 -3.24
N ALA A 168 -51.30 -21.92 -2.38
CA ALA A 168 -52.15 -22.37 -1.28
C ALA A 168 -51.32 -23.30 -0.33
N GLY A 169 -51.83 -23.69 0.85
CA GLY A 169 -51.24 -24.77 1.67
C GLY A 169 -51.37 -24.56 3.18
N VAL A 170 -52.35 -25.23 3.79
CA VAL A 170 -52.63 -25.21 5.24
C VAL A 170 -52.45 -26.63 5.78
N ASP A 171 -51.82 -26.81 6.95
CA ASP A 171 -52.43 -27.65 8.00
C ASP A 171 -51.83 -27.46 9.40
N ASN A 172 -52.65 -27.77 10.40
CA ASN A 172 -52.42 -27.52 11.82
C ASN A 172 -51.68 -28.68 12.53
N ALA A 173 -50.94 -28.38 13.61
CA ALA A 173 -50.97 -29.17 14.84
C ALA A 173 -50.37 -28.41 16.03
N ALA A 174 -50.94 -28.56 17.21
CA ALA A 174 -50.44 -27.99 18.46
C ALA A 174 -49.96 -29.07 19.44
N GLY A 175 -48.79 -28.83 20.07
CA GLY A 175 -48.48 -29.26 21.44
C GLY A 175 -48.00 -30.69 21.70
N ARG A 176 -46.77 -30.80 22.24
CA ARG A 176 -46.45 -31.56 23.48
C ARG A 176 -45.05 -31.23 24.01
N GLN A 177 -44.84 -31.42 25.32
CA GLN A 177 -43.64 -31.00 26.07
C GLN A 177 -42.66 -32.15 26.37
N ALA A 178 -41.44 -31.74 26.75
CA ALA A 178 -40.47 -32.39 27.65
C ALA A 178 -39.45 -33.41 27.07
N GLY A 179 -38.18 -33.23 27.49
CA GLY A 179 -37.03 -34.10 27.22
C GLY A 179 -35.77 -33.30 26.88
N ALA A 180 -34.65 -33.49 27.60
CA ALA A 180 -33.45 -32.65 27.51
C ALA A 180 -32.19 -33.39 27.04
N ALA A 181 -31.26 -32.63 26.41
CA ALA A 181 -29.87 -32.98 26.07
C ALA A 181 -29.65 -34.13 25.04
N SER A 182 -28.64 -34.13 24.17
CA SER A 182 -27.72 -33.06 23.70
C SER A 182 -26.96 -33.54 22.45
N GLY A 183 -26.94 -32.74 21.37
CA GLY A 183 -25.98 -32.89 20.25
C GLY A 183 -26.57 -33.00 18.84
N GLY A 184 -26.06 -32.18 17.90
CA GLY A 184 -26.05 -32.49 16.46
C GLY A 184 -26.99 -31.71 15.52
N SER A 185 -26.38 -30.90 14.63
CA SER A 185 -26.85 -30.55 13.27
C SER A 185 -27.94 -29.48 13.05
N GLY A 186 -27.71 -28.58 12.08
CA GLY A 186 -28.71 -27.64 11.50
C GLY A 186 -29.58 -28.29 10.40
N PRO A 187 -30.21 -27.55 9.45
CA PRO A 187 -29.82 -26.20 8.94
C PRO A 187 -30.96 -25.19 8.57
N ASN A 188 -30.54 -24.04 8.03
CA ASN A 188 -31.18 -23.24 6.95
C ASN A 188 -32.00 -21.96 7.27
N GLY A 189 -31.43 -20.78 6.90
CA GLY A 189 -32.04 -19.57 6.29
C GLY A 189 -33.21 -18.79 6.96
N THR A 190 -33.44 -17.50 6.75
CA THR A 190 -32.69 -16.35 6.14
C THR A 190 -33.47 -15.05 6.44
N ALA A 191 -32.86 -13.96 6.93
CA ALA A 191 -33.30 -12.56 6.65
C ALA A 191 -32.37 -11.46 7.22
N ARG A 192 -31.65 -10.79 6.31
CA ARG A 192 -31.09 -9.41 6.31
C ARG A 192 -31.23 -8.52 7.58
N THR A 193 -30.07 -8.05 8.06
CA THR A 193 -29.83 -6.66 8.52
C THR A 193 -28.46 -6.21 7.98
N ALA A 194 -28.24 -4.90 7.79
CA ALA A 194 -27.10 -4.36 7.04
C ALA A 194 -25.93 -3.84 7.89
N GLY A 195 -24.71 -3.96 7.33
CA GLY A 195 -23.55 -3.06 7.46
C GLY A 195 -23.11 -2.51 8.83
N ALA A 196 -22.01 -3.05 9.37
CA ALA A 196 -20.89 -2.30 9.94
C ALA A 196 -19.75 -3.29 10.31
N GLY A 197 -18.59 -3.19 9.66
CA GLY A 197 -17.45 -4.05 9.97
C GLY A 197 -16.47 -3.36 10.92
N GLN A 198 -16.59 -3.60 12.23
CA GLN A 198 -15.56 -3.20 13.19
C GLN A 198 -14.48 -4.29 13.32
N GLY A 199 -13.21 -3.88 13.24
CA GLY A 199 -12.07 -4.77 13.39
C GLY A 199 -11.80 -5.11 14.86
N GLY A 200 -12.19 -6.31 15.28
CA GLY A 200 -11.86 -6.87 16.60
C GLY A 200 -10.55 -7.65 16.59
N THR A 201 -9.65 -7.29 17.52
CA THR A 201 -8.42 -7.97 17.97
C THR A 201 -8.24 -9.46 17.59
N VAL A 202 -7.11 -9.81 16.97
CA VAL A 202 -6.71 -11.21 16.71
C VAL A 202 -5.89 -11.76 17.88
N GLY A 203 -6.38 -12.84 18.50
CA GLY A 203 -5.60 -13.69 19.41
C GLY A 203 -5.08 -14.94 18.69
N ASN A 204 -3.86 -15.37 19.01
CA ASN A 204 -3.20 -16.52 18.39
C ASN A 204 -3.90 -17.86 18.69
N ILE A 205 -4.13 -18.70 17.67
CA ILE A 205 -4.29 -20.16 17.81
C ILE A 205 -3.47 -20.87 16.71
N ALA A 206 -2.89 -22.02 17.08
CA ALA A 206 -1.82 -22.71 16.36
C ALA A 206 -2.25 -23.47 15.09
N SER A 207 -1.25 -23.77 14.25
CA SER A 207 -1.34 -24.65 13.08
C SER A 207 -1.37 -26.14 13.46
N SER A 208 -2.34 -26.89 12.94
CA SER A 208 -2.31 -28.36 12.97
C SER A 208 -3.05 -29.01 11.80
N ALA A 209 -2.39 -29.99 11.17
CA ALA A 209 -2.94 -31.03 10.28
C ALA A 209 -3.68 -30.58 8.99
N VAL A 210 -2.99 -30.73 7.85
CA VAL A 210 -3.63 -30.96 6.54
C VAL A 210 -3.60 -32.46 6.27
N ASP A 211 -4.76 -33.11 6.31
CA ASP A 211 -4.92 -34.48 5.80
C ASP A 211 -5.43 -34.45 4.35
N ALA A 212 -4.91 -35.35 3.51
CA ALA A 212 -5.15 -35.33 2.08
C ALA A 212 -6.29 -36.28 1.64
N VAL A 213 -7.31 -35.77 0.94
CA VAL A 213 -8.29 -36.61 0.21
C VAL A 213 -8.60 -36.07 -1.19
N GLN A 214 -8.11 -36.83 -2.18
CA GLN A 214 -8.62 -37.20 -3.51
C GLN A 214 -9.51 -36.28 -4.38
N GLN A 215 -9.24 -36.40 -5.68
CA GLN A 215 -9.99 -35.87 -6.82
C GLN A 215 -11.41 -36.44 -6.95
N GLY A 216 -12.35 -35.63 -7.43
CA GLY A 216 -13.67 -36.04 -7.93
C GLY A 216 -14.12 -35.18 -9.12
N ASN A 217 -14.64 -35.80 -10.19
CA ASN A 217 -14.83 -35.16 -11.50
C ASN A 217 -16.19 -34.43 -11.68
N GLY A 218 -16.12 -33.15 -12.08
CA GLY A 218 -17.08 -32.44 -12.94
C GLY A 218 -18.38 -31.90 -12.32
N PRO A 219 -19.20 -31.12 -13.08
CA PRO A 219 -18.96 -30.54 -14.41
C PRO A 219 -18.75 -29.00 -14.38
N ASN A 220 -18.12 -28.46 -15.43
CA ASN A 220 -17.71 -27.06 -15.55
C ASN A 220 -18.84 -26.16 -16.08
N SER A 221 -19.09 -25.00 -15.44
CA SER A 221 -20.02 -23.98 -15.93
C SER A 221 -19.41 -22.58 -15.75
N ALA A 222 -18.79 -22.07 -16.82
CA ALA A 222 -18.00 -20.84 -16.79
C ALA A 222 -18.87 -19.59 -17.07
N TYR A 223 -18.70 -18.55 -16.25
CA TYR A 223 -19.14 -17.18 -16.55
C TYR A 223 -17.99 -16.37 -17.20
N PRO A 224 -18.27 -15.44 -18.13
CA PRO A 224 -17.23 -14.73 -18.87
C PRO A 224 -16.76 -13.49 -18.11
N GLY A 225 -15.49 -13.48 -17.71
CA GLY A 225 -14.89 -12.37 -16.96
C GLY A 225 -13.35 -12.41 -16.88
N ALA A 226 -12.71 -13.14 -17.80
CA ALA A 226 -11.27 -13.19 -17.94
C ALA A 226 -10.90 -13.14 -19.42
N ILE A 227 -9.83 -12.41 -19.76
CA ILE A 227 -9.27 -12.44 -21.11
C ILE A 227 -8.54 -13.78 -21.28
N THR A 228 -9.25 -14.79 -21.77
CA THR A 228 -8.63 -16.01 -22.26
C THR A 228 -7.84 -15.65 -23.52
N VAL A 229 -6.51 -15.55 -23.38
CA VAL A 229 -5.60 -15.66 -24.53
C VAL A 229 -5.72 -17.08 -25.04
N GLY A 230 -6.62 -17.29 -26.00
CA GLY A 230 -6.85 -18.58 -26.61
C GLY A 230 -5.60 -19.03 -27.35
N THR A 231 -4.91 -20.03 -26.80
CA THR A 231 -3.88 -20.79 -27.50
C THR A 231 -4.50 -21.44 -28.73
N ALA A 232 -4.31 -20.83 -29.90
CA ALA A 232 -4.66 -21.47 -31.16
C ALA A 232 -3.73 -22.67 -31.36
N THR A 233 -4.32 -23.88 -31.34
CA THR A 233 -3.61 -25.12 -31.63
C THR A 233 -3.05 -25.09 -33.05
N MET A 234 -1.76 -24.77 -33.20
CA MET A 234 -1.04 -24.97 -34.47
C MET A 234 -0.75 -26.46 -34.66
N GLY A 235 -1.76 -27.17 -35.18
CA GLY A 235 -1.63 -28.55 -35.64
C GLY A 235 -1.34 -28.60 -37.15
N ALA A 236 -0.22 -29.24 -37.50
CA ALA A 236 0.18 -29.64 -38.85
C ALA A 236 0.52 -28.53 -39.88
N MET A 237 1.82 -28.32 -40.10
CA MET A 237 2.45 -28.77 -41.36
C MET A 237 3.94 -29.00 -41.15
N ALA A 238 4.36 -30.26 -41.19
CA ALA A 238 5.75 -30.63 -41.38
C ALA A 238 5.97 -30.87 -42.87
N GLN A 239 6.96 -30.22 -43.49
CA GLN A 239 7.85 -30.84 -44.48
C GLN A 239 8.98 -29.91 -44.95
N ASP A 240 10.17 -30.51 -44.99
CA ASP A 240 11.27 -30.28 -45.92
C ASP A 240 12.01 -28.92 -45.94
N LEU A 241 13.18 -28.90 -45.27
CA LEU A 241 14.42 -28.53 -45.96
C LEU A 241 15.63 -29.28 -45.38
N LYS A 242 16.39 -29.98 -46.24
CA LYS A 242 17.58 -30.77 -45.90
C LYS A 242 18.88 -29.99 -46.09
N HIS A 243 19.90 -30.34 -45.27
CA HIS A 243 21.34 -30.01 -45.41
C HIS A 243 21.68 -28.51 -45.30
N VAL A 244 22.58 -28.07 -44.42
CA VAL A 244 24.04 -28.35 -44.41
C VAL A 244 24.55 -28.55 -42.97
N GLY A 245 25.58 -29.38 -42.78
CA GLY A 245 26.23 -29.57 -41.47
C GLY A 245 27.40 -28.61 -41.23
N GLY A 246 27.61 -28.20 -39.98
CA GLY A 246 28.75 -27.39 -39.54
C GLY A 246 28.74 -27.18 -38.03
N THR A 247 29.85 -27.48 -37.36
CA THR A 247 29.98 -27.46 -35.89
C THR A 247 30.27 -26.07 -35.33
N ALA A 248 29.48 -25.61 -34.35
CA ALA A 248 29.89 -24.60 -33.36
C ALA A 248 29.02 -24.71 -32.10
N ALA A 249 29.62 -24.51 -30.93
CA ALA A 249 28.91 -24.52 -29.65
C ALA A 249 28.29 -23.15 -29.35
N ALA A 250 27.04 -23.11 -28.87
CA ALA A 250 26.44 -21.94 -28.25
C ALA A 250 25.38 -22.34 -27.23
N ASP A 251 25.40 -21.60 -26.12
CA ASP A 251 24.44 -21.59 -25.02
C ASP A 251 23.06 -21.06 -25.46
N SER A 252 21.97 -21.65 -24.96
CA SER A 252 20.65 -21.02 -24.77
C SER A 252 19.63 -22.02 -24.20
N THR A 253 19.13 -21.75 -22.99
CA THR A 253 17.87 -22.36 -22.50
C THR A 253 16.74 -21.35 -22.56
N ASP A 254 15.81 -21.56 -23.49
CA ASP A 254 14.52 -20.85 -23.54
C ASP A 254 13.75 -21.05 -22.22
N ARG A 255 13.32 -19.95 -21.60
CA ARG A 255 12.28 -19.98 -20.55
C ARG A 255 11.13 -19.05 -20.90
N ILE A 256 10.05 -19.66 -21.38
CA ILE A 256 8.74 -19.04 -21.52
C ILE A 256 7.97 -19.23 -20.21
N GLY A 257 7.51 -18.12 -19.62
CA GLY A 257 6.35 -18.10 -18.73
C GLY A 257 6.63 -18.22 -17.22
N GLN A 258 6.55 -17.09 -16.53
CA GLN A 258 5.80 -16.96 -15.27
C GLN A 258 5.44 -15.49 -15.05
N ALA A 259 4.16 -15.21 -14.85
CA ALA A 259 3.62 -13.90 -14.53
C ALA A 259 2.63 -14.03 -13.37
N GLY A 260 2.67 -13.09 -12.43
CA GLY A 260 1.75 -13.01 -11.29
C GLY A 260 2.31 -13.58 -9.99
N HIS A 261 2.73 -12.69 -9.08
CA HIS A 261 2.08 -12.46 -7.79
C HIS A 261 2.82 -11.37 -7.01
N GLY A 262 2.23 -10.19 -6.91
CA GLY A 262 2.60 -9.19 -5.91
C GLY A 262 1.90 -9.48 -4.59
N GLY A 263 2.64 -9.46 -3.47
CA GLY A 263 2.10 -9.73 -2.14
C GLY A 263 3.21 -9.81 -1.10
N PHE A 264 3.54 -8.68 -0.49
CA PHE A 264 4.48 -8.65 0.64
C PHE A 264 3.79 -9.09 1.93
N ILE A 265 4.42 -10.01 2.67
CA ILE A 265 3.99 -10.40 4.02
C ILE A 265 4.78 -9.58 5.04
N ARG A 266 4.03 -8.90 5.91
CA ARG A 266 4.49 -8.14 7.07
C ARG A 266 5.22 -9.05 8.07
N ALA A 267 6.48 -8.75 8.37
CA ALA A 267 7.17 -9.36 9.51
C ALA A 267 6.71 -8.71 10.83
N VAL A 268 6.32 -9.53 11.80
CA VAL A 268 6.07 -9.12 13.19
C VAL A 268 7.18 -9.72 14.06
N SER A 269 7.79 -8.91 14.91
CA SER A 269 8.91 -9.27 15.78
C SER A 269 8.46 -10.11 16.99
N GLY A 270 9.21 -11.16 17.35
CA GLY A 270 9.04 -11.85 18.63
C GLY A 270 9.68 -13.24 18.78
N ALA A 271 10.43 -13.42 19.89
CA ALA A 271 10.88 -14.68 20.51
C ALA A 271 12.14 -15.41 19.95
N LEU A 272 12.72 -16.27 20.80
CA LEU A 272 14.17 -16.52 20.91
C LEU A 272 14.50 -18.03 21.19
N ALA A 273 15.59 -18.52 20.58
CA ALA A 273 16.49 -19.62 21.00
C ALA A 273 16.10 -21.13 21.00
N ALA A 274 17.11 -21.94 20.58
CA ALA A 274 17.35 -23.39 20.80
C ALA A 274 16.40 -24.41 20.11
N THR A 275 16.81 -25.62 19.68
CA THR A 275 18.01 -26.45 19.97
C THR A 275 18.36 -27.37 18.76
N VAL A 276 19.57 -27.95 18.69
CA VAL A 276 20.03 -28.85 17.59
C VAL A 276 20.04 -30.33 17.99
N THR A 277 19.44 -31.17 17.13
CA THR A 277 19.68 -32.62 16.88
C THR A 277 18.95 -33.01 15.57
N GLY A 278 19.36 -33.94 14.71
CA GLY A 278 20.60 -34.74 14.62
C GLY A 278 20.38 -36.02 13.78
N SER A 279 21.35 -36.42 12.92
CA SER A 279 21.34 -37.61 12.01
C SER A 279 20.20 -37.67 10.95
N ASP A 280 20.38 -37.99 9.66
CA ASP A 280 21.34 -38.88 8.98
C ASP A 280 21.53 -38.52 7.47
N GLN A 281 22.48 -39.17 6.79
CA GLN A 281 22.75 -38.96 5.36
C GLN A 281 21.98 -39.90 4.42
N GLN A 282 21.45 -39.38 3.32
CA GLN A 282 21.61 -39.97 1.97
C GLN A 282 21.27 -38.95 0.87
N GLY A 283 22.00 -39.00 -0.25
CA GLY A 283 22.05 -37.90 -1.21
C GLY A 283 20.91 -37.85 -2.22
N GLN A 284 20.29 -36.67 -2.34
CA GLN A 284 19.61 -36.20 -3.55
C GLN A 284 20.05 -34.75 -3.83
N ALA A 285 20.44 -34.48 -5.07
CA ALA A 285 20.87 -33.16 -5.51
C ALA A 285 19.66 -32.22 -5.71
N ASN A 286 19.12 -31.70 -4.61
CA ASN A 286 18.10 -30.66 -4.65
C ASN A 286 18.76 -29.34 -5.07
N LEU A 287 18.38 -28.84 -6.25
CA LEU A 287 18.65 -27.46 -6.66
C LEU A 287 18.06 -26.53 -5.61
N ALA A 288 18.93 -25.82 -4.89
CA ALA A 288 18.50 -24.82 -3.94
C ALA A 288 17.69 -23.74 -4.66
N THR A 289 16.50 -23.46 -4.14
CA THR A 289 15.70 -22.30 -4.53
C THR A 289 16.54 -21.04 -4.37
N ALA A 290 16.63 -20.23 -5.44
CA ALA A 290 17.23 -18.91 -5.39
C ALA A 290 16.36 -18.00 -4.50
N GLY A 291 16.67 -17.97 -3.21
CA GLY A 291 16.02 -17.08 -2.26
C GLY A 291 16.30 -15.63 -2.61
N SER A 292 15.26 -14.81 -2.58
CA SER A 292 15.36 -13.36 -2.68
C SER A 292 16.26 -12.82 -1.57
N THR A 293 17.30 -12.07 -1.95
CA THR A 293 18.16 -11.33 -1.02
C THR A 293 17.39 -10.15 -0.44
N SER A 294 16.56 -10.40 0.57
CA SER A 294 16.21 -9.37 1.53
C SER A 294 17.43 -9.06 2.39
N ILE A 295 17.73 -7.77 2.58
CA ILE A 295 18.68 -7.33 3.61
C ILE A 295 17.96 -7.41 4.96
N GLY A 296 17.71 -8.63 5.43
CA GLY A 296 17.04 -8.88 6.69
C GLY A 296 18.04 -8.94 7.84
N ASN A 297 17.89 -8.05 8.83
CA ASN A 297 18.53 -8.02 10.16
C ASN A 297 19.87 -8.78 10.28
N ALA A 298 20.86 -8.38 9.50
CA ALA A 298 22.25 -8.75 9.74
C ALA A 298 22.85 -7.75 10.75
N SER A 299 22.85 -8.10 12.04
CA SER A 299 23.67 -7.40 13.03
C SER A 299 25.10 -7.32 12.51
N GLY A 300 25.64 -6.11 12.35
CA GLY A 300 26.75 -5.78 11.45
C GLY A 300 28.07 -6.55 11.62
N THR A 301 28.11 -7.79 11.18
CA THR A 301 29.34 -8.50 10.78
C THR A 301 29.48 -8.42 9.27
N ALA A 302 30.65 -8.03 8.78
CA ALA A 302 30.95 -7.96 7.35
C ALA A 302 30.78 -9.32 6.65
N ALA A 303 29.58 -9.56 6.11
CA ALA A 303 29.27 -10.73 5.30
C ALA A 303 29.83 -10.52 3.90
N GLN A 304 30.88 -11.25 3.55
CA GLN A 304 31.38 -11.30 2.17
C GLN A 304 30.31 -11.88 1.25
N ALA A 305 30.11 -11.25 0.10
CA ALA A 305 29.22 -11.74 -0.95
C ALA A 305 29.81 -12.99 -1.63
N THR A 306 29.59 -14.17 -1.04
CA THR A 306 29.86 -15.46 -1.71
C THR A 306 28.73 -15.80 -2.67
N GLY A 307 28.66 -15.07 -3.79
CA GLY A 307 27.51 -15.10 -4.71
C GLY A 307 27.79 -14.78 -6.17
N LEU A 308 29.06 -14.81 -6.62
CA LEU A 308 29.43 -14.68 -8.03
C LEU A 308 30.41 -15.78 -8.44
N GLY A 309 29.93 -16.76 -9.21
CA GLY A 309 30.80 -17.69 -9.91
C GLY A 309 31.41 -17.02 -11.15
N GLY A 310 32.73 -17.15 -11.35
CA GLY A 310 33.37 -16.74 -12.59
C GLY A 310 34.04 -15.36 -12.60
N LEU A 311 34.80 -15.01 -11.57
CA LEU A 311 35.92 -14.07 -11.71
C LEU A 311 37.23 -14.86 -11.76
N PRO A 312 38.23 -14.44 -12.58
CA PRO A 312 39.50 -15.14 -12.66
C PRO A 312 40.18 -15.14 -11.29
N SER A 313 40.75 -16.28 -10.90
CA SER A 313 41.52 -16.41 -9.67
C SER A 313 42.69 -15.42 -9.69
N GLN A 314 42.53 -14.28 -9.03
CA GLN A 314 43.63 -13.33 -8.83
C GLN A 314 44.80 -14.06 -8.19
N ALA A 315 46.01 -13.80 -8.70
CA ALA A 315 47.18 -14.60 -8.44
C ALA A 315 47.52 -14.63 -6.94
N ARG A 316 47.16 -15.73 -6.26
CA ARG A 316 47.57 -15.98 -4.87
C ARG A 316 49.08 -16.20 -4.84
N LEU A 317 49.74 -15.70 -3.80
CA LEU A 317 51.14 -15.99 -3.52
C LEU A 317 51.36 -17.50 -3.47
N ALA A 318 52.18 -18.03 -4.38
CA ALA A 318 52.51 -19.44 -4.43
C ALA A 318 53.26 -19.86 -3.15
N GLY A 319 52.79 -20.92 -2.47
CA GLY A 319 53.47 -21.51 -1.31
C GLY A 319 52.80 -21.32 0.07
N ILE A 320 51.61 -20.71 0.14
CA ILE A 320 50.80 -20.61 1.37
C ILE A 320 49.65 -21.62 1.31
N ALA A 321 49.55 -22.49 2.32
CA ALA A 321 48.42 -23.40 2.52
C ALA A 321 47.43 -22.84 3.56
N GLN A 322 46.13 -23.04 3.33
CA GLN A 322 45.04 -22.49 4.14
C GLN A 322 43.96 -23.54 4.37
N VAL A 323 43.52 -23.68 5.63
CA VAL A 323 42.42 -24.56 6.05
C VAL A 323 41.35 -23.71 6.73
N ALA A 324 40.08 -23.90 6.37
CA ALA A 324 38.95 -23.24 7.01
C ALA A 324 38.59 -23.93 8.33
N LEU A 325 38.34 -23.14 9.37
CA LEU A 325 37.82 -23.61 10.65
C LEU A 325 36.29 -23.54 10.64
N THR A 326 35.62 -24.63 11.00
CA THR A 326 34.19 -24.65 11.27
C THR A 326 33.90 -23.96 12.60
N ASN A 327 33.09 -22.89 12.58
CA ASN A 327 32.75 -22.13 13.78
C ASN A 327 31.26 -21.76 13.79
N ALA A 328 30.62 -21.86 14.96
CA ALA A 328 29.21 -21.54 15.17
C ALA A 328 28.91 -20.03 15.15
N SER A 329 29.93 -19.17 15.19
CA SER A 329 29.77 -17.70 15.23
C SER A 329 29.73 -17.01 13.86
N GLY A 330 29.56 -17.75 12.76
CA GLY A 330 29.43 -17.20 11.39
C GLY A 330 30.68 -16.53 10.79
N ARG A 331 31.77 -16.35 11.54
CA ARG A 331 33.04 -15.77 11.06
C ARG A 331 33.96 -16.87 10.55
N ALA A 332 34.36 -16.80 9.29
CA ALA A 332 35.34 -17.72 8.69
C ALA A 332 36.74 -17.48 9.29
N GLN A 333 37.12 -18.29 10.29
CA GLN A 333 38.49 -18.35 10.78
C GLN A 333 39.30 -19.33 9.92
N PHE A 334 40.61 -19.09 9.79
CA PHE A 334 41.48 -19.94 8.99
C PHE A 334 42.76 -20.28 9.73
N VAL A 335 43.27 -21.49 9.53
CA VAL A 335 44.66 -21.79 9.83
C VAL A 335 45.48 -21.64 8.55
N ARG A 336 46.58 -20.89 8.62
CA ARG A 336 47.55 -20.82 7.55
C ARG A 336 48.92 -21.27 7.97
N THR A 337 49.65 -21.79 6.99
CA THR A 337 51.06 -22.13 7.07
C THR A 337 51.71 -21.79 5.73
N SER A 338 52.93 -21.25 5.76
CA SER A 338 53.75 -21.11 4.56
C SER A 338 54.81 -22.20 4.53
N SER A 339 55.22 -22.61 3.34
CA SER A 339 56.45 -23.38 3.20
C SER A 339 57.63 -22.40 3.22
N PRO A 340 58.44 -22.32 4.30
CA PRO A 340 59.61 -21.45 4.31
C PRO A 340 60.58 -21.81 3.17
N PRO A 341 61.21 -20.82 2.52
CA PRO A 341 62.18 -21.08 1.46
C PRO A 341 63.42 -21.78 2.05
N VAL A 342 63.73 -22.96 1.52
CA VAL A 342 64.90 -23.75 1.91
C VAL A 342 66.19 -23.33 1.19
N THR A 343 66.18 -22.21 0.48
CA THR A 343 67.36 -21.67 -0.19
C THR A 343 68.39 -21.23 0.84
N LEU A 344 69.57 -21.86 0.82
CA LEU A 344 70.64 -21.55 1.77
C LEU A 344 71.17 -20.11 1.58
N PRO A 345 71.48 -19.39 2.68
CA PRO A 345 71.92 -18.00 2.60
C PRO A 345 73.34 -17.88 2.02
N ASN A 346 73.54 -16.91 1.14
CA ASN A 346 74.85 -16.58 0.55
C ASN A 346 75.33 -15.19 1.00
N VAL A 347 75.36 -14.95 2.31
CA VAL A 347 75.77 -13.68 2.94
C VAL A 347 76.67 -13.95 4.14
N SER A 348 77.66 -13.09 4.37
CA SER A 348 78.73 -13.28 5.37
C SER A 348 78.31 -13.44 6.84
N LEU A 349 77.02 -13.25 7.16
CA LEU A 349 76.44 -13.48 8.49
C LEU A 349 76.15 -14.97 8.74
N PHE A 350 76.03 -15.79 7.69
CA PHE A 350 75.66 -17.20 7.79
C PHE A 350 76.66 -18.08 7.03
N ARG A 351 76.90 -19.28 7.55
CA ARG A 351 77.80 -20.29 6.98
C ARG A 351 77.03 -21.58 6.74
N THR A 352 77.22 -22.20 5.58
CA THR A 352 76.65 -23.51 5.28
C THR A 352 77.56 -24.62 5.81
N MET A 353 76.97 -25.58 6.51
CA MET A 353 77.66 -26.68 7.19
C MET A 353 77.24 -28.03 6.57
N PRO A 354 77.82 -28.41 5.41
CA PRO A 354 77.42 -29.62 4.68
C PRO A 354 77.79 -30.94 5.39
N SER A 355 78.67 -30.91 6.40
CA SER A 355 79.11 -32.11 7.13
C SER A 355 77.96 -32.88 7.78
N LEU A 356 78.00 -34.21 7.68
CA LEU A 356 77.06 -35.12 8.34
C LEU A 356 77.16 -35.09 9.89
N SER A 357 78.26 -34.59 10.44
CA SER A 357 78.46 -34.46 11.90
C SER A 357 77.92 -33.15 12.50
N SER A 358 77.39 -32.23 11.69
CA SER A 358 76.81 -30.97 12.16
C SER A 358 75.32 -31.16 12.51
N SER A 359 74.89 -30.63 13.66
CA SER A 359 73.48 -30.68 14.09
C SER A 359 72.55 -29.78 13.25
N TYR A 360 73.11 -28.85 12.46
CA TYR A 360 72.37 -27.93 11.59
C TYR A 360 73.08 -27.70 10.24
N LEU A 361 72.32 -27.30 9.21
CA LEU A 361 72.82 -26.95 7.88
C LEU A 361 73.33 -25.50 7.78
N VAL A 362 72.77 -24.58 8.56
CA VAL A 362 73.16 -23.16 8.58
C VAL A 362 73.59 -22.74 9.97
N GLU A 363 74.81 -22.24 10.09
CA GLU A 363 75.37 -21.66 11.31
C GLU A 363 75.48 -20.14 11.16
N THR A 364 75.12 -19.38 12.19
CA THR A 364 75.37 -17.94 12.25
C THR A 364 76.85 -17.71 12.56
N ASP A 365 77.52 -16.81 11.84
CA ASP A 365 78.95 -16.57 12.03
C ASP A 365 79.23 -16.23 13.52
N PRO A 366 80.10 -17.01 14.21
CA PRO A 366 80.30 -16.88 15.65
C PRO A 366 80.58 -15.45 16.14
N ARG A 367 81.21 -14.60 15.32
CA ARG A 367 81.49 -13.19 15.66
C ARG A 367 80.24 -12.35 15.93
N PHE A 368 79.06 -12.82 15.51
CA PHE A 368 77.77 -12.16 15.72
C PHE A 368 76.88 -12.89 16.75
N ALA A 369 77.11 -14.19 16.98
CA ALA A 369 76.23 -15.03 17.80
C ALA A 369 76.83 -15.54 19.13
N SER A 370 78.16 -15.63 19.27
CA SER A 370 78.86 -16.30 20.40
C SER A 370 78.65 -15.70 21.79
N PHE A 371 77.95 -14.57 21.93
CA PHE A 371 77.76 -13.90 23.22
C PHE A 371 76.74 -14.59 24.14
N ARG A 372 75.93 -15.54 23.62
CA ARG A 372 74.98 -16.35 24.37
C ARG A 372 74.54 -17.58 23.57
N GLU A 373 74.02 -18.60 24.25
CA GLU A 373 73.23 -19.64 23.60
C GLU A 373 71.85 -19.08 23.19
N TRP A 374 71.36 -19.48 22.02
CA TRP A 374 70.07 -19.05 21.47
C TRP A 374 69.09 -20.22 21.47
N THR A 375 67.90 -20.04 22.07
CA THR A 375 66.89 -21.08 22.10
C THR A 375 66.50 -21.52 20.67
N GLY A 376 66.78 -22.78 20.34
CA GLY A 376 66.50 -23.42 19.05
C GLY A 376 65.46 -24.54 19.14
N SER A 377 65.14 -25.16 18.01
CA SER A 377 64.19 -26.28 17.90
C SER A 377 64.58 -27.56 18.64
N ASP A 378 65.82 -27.68 19.11
CA ASP A 378 66.26 -28.71 20.05
C ASP A 378 65.45 -28.67 21.36
N TYR A 379 64.97 -27.50 21.77
CA TYR A 379 64.03 -27.35 22.88
C TYR A 379 62.75 -28.18 22.64
N LEU A 380 62.15 -28.08 21.46
CA LEU A 380 60.95 -28.85 21.09
C LEU A 380 61.26 -30.35 21.01
N LEU A 381 62.36 -30.73 20.36
CA LEU A 381 62.78 -32.14 20.18
C LEU A 381 62.98 -32.86 21.52
N ASN A 382 63.63 -32.20 22.48
CA ASN A 382 63.82 -32.69 23.85
C ASN A 382 62.48 -32.88 24.58
N GLN A 383 61.51 -31.98 24.37
CA GLN A 383 60.21 -31.99 25.05
C GLN A 383 59.21 -33.03 24.51
N VAL A 384 59.33 -33.43 23.24
CA VAL A 384 58.56 -34.53 22.63
C VAL A 384 59.29 -35.88 22.63
N LYS A 385 60.48 -35.96 23.24
CA LYS A 385 61.28 -37.20 23.43
C LYS A 385 61.57 -37.95 22.12
N VAL A 386 62.05 -37.24 21.09
CA VAL A 386 62.55 -37.91 19.87
C VAL A 386 63.84 -38.68 20.20
N ASP A 387 64.01 -39.86 19.60
CA ASP A 387 65.24 -40.65 19.72
C ASP A 387 66.44 -39.89 19.11
N PRO A 388 67.51 -39.61 19.87
CA PRO A 388 68.69 -38.89 19.36
C PRO A 388 69.38 -39.59 18.18
N SER A 389 69.25 -40.91 18.05
CA SER A 389 69.85 -41.69 16.95
C SER A 389 69.09 -41.60 15.63
N VAL A 390 67.84 -41.12 15.65
CA VAL A 390 66.95 -40.99 14.49
C VAL A 390 66.57 -39.52 14.23
N THR A 391 67.08 -38.59 15.04
CA THR A 391 66.81 -37.16 14.90
C THR A 391 67.53 -36.60 13.67
N GLN A 392 66.76 -36.15 12.70
CA GLN A 392 67.26 -35.54 11.48
C GLN A 392 67.96 -34.20 11.75
N LYS A 393 68.93 -33.86 10.89
CA LYS A 393 69.67 -32.59 10.93
C LYS A 393 68.72 -31.40 10.82
N ARG A 394 69.00 -30.29 11.50
CA ARG A 394 68.16 -29.08 11.46
C ARG A 394 68.53 -28.14 10.32
N LEU A 395 67.62 -27.26 9.92
CA LEU A 395 67.93 -26.26 8.89
C LEU A 395 68.96 -25.23 9.38
N GLY A 396 68.91 -24.80 10.65
CA GLY A 396 69.86 -23.84 11.19
C GLY A 396 70.03 -23.88 12.70
N ASP A 397 70.91 -23.02 13.20
CA ASP A 397 71.04 -22.71 14.63
C ASP A 397 69.86 -21.88 15.17
N GLY A 398 69.77 -21.72 16.49
CA GLY A 398 68.66 -21.02 17.13
C GLY A 398 68.46 -19.56 16.66
N PHE A 399 69.53 -18.86 16.24
CA PHE A 399 69.43 -17.50 15.71
C PHE A 399 68.85 -17.50 14.28
N TYR A 400 69.31 -18.41 13.42
CA TYR A 400 68.78 -18.58 12.07
C TYR A 400 67.32 -19.06 12.09
N GLU A 401 66.96 -19.98 12.99
CA GLU A 401 65.59 -20.45 13.18
C GLU A 401 64.66 -19.34 13.68
N GLN A 402 65.08 -18.52 14.67
CA GLN A 402 64.31 -17.36 15.13
C GLN A 402 64.08 -16.33 14.01
N LYS A 403 65.08 -16.08 13.16
CA LYS A 403 64.93 -15.29 11.93
C LYS A 403 63.85 -15.90 11.02
N LEU A 404 63.93 -17.21 10.76
CA LEU A 404 63.01 -17.92 9.85
C LEU A 404 61.55 -17.87 10.34
N ILE A 405 61.34 -17.99 11.66
CA ILE A 405 60.01 -17.85 12.27
C ILE A 405 59.50 -16.41 12.14
N ARG A 406 60.33 -15.40 12.41
CA ARG A 406 59.96 -13.99 12.22
C ARG A 406 59.56 -13.67 10.77
N GLU A 407 60.28 -14.23 9.79
CA GLU A 407 59.96 -14.07 8.36
C GLU A 407 58.65 -14.76 7.98
N GLN A 408 58.37 -15.97 8.49
CA GLN A 408 57.09 -16.65 8.26
C GLN A 408 55.91 -15.92 8.93
N VAL A 409 56.09 -15.39 10.16
CA VAL A 409 55.07 -14.55 10.83
C VAL A 409 54.74 -13.33 9.99
N ALA A 410 55.75 -12.61 9.50
CA ALA A 410 55.56 -11.46 8.63
C ALA A 410 54.88 -11.84 7.30
N GLN A 411 55.25 -12.96 6.70
CA GLN A 411 54.65 -13.46 5.45
C GLN A 411 53.17 -13.86 5.60
N LEU A 412 52.77 -14.38 6.77
CA LEU A 412 51.41 -14.89 7.00
C LEU A 412 50.45 -13.89 7.63
N THR A 413 50.97 -12.91 8.38
CA THR A 413 50.15 -11.94 9.14
C THR A 413 50.44 -10.48 8.82
N GLY A 414 51.59 -10.16 8.22
CA GLY A 414 52.11 -8.80 8.10
C GLY A 414 52.73 -8.23 9.39
N LEU A 415 52.69 -8.96 10.50
CA LEU A 415 53.19 -8.51 11.80
C LEU A 415 54.62 -8.99 12.08
N ARG A 416 55.27 -8.38 13.09
CA ARG A 416 56.52 -8.92 13.66
C ARG A 416 56.27 -10.10 14.62
N PHE A 417 55.19 -10.01 15.39
CA PHE A 417 54.82 -10.98 16.42
C PHE A 417 53.33 -11.33 16.34
N VAL A 418 52.97 -12.58 16.67
CA VAL A 418 51.57 -13.07 16.61
C VAL A 418 50.77 -12.84 17.90
N GLY A 419 51.44 -12.38 18.96
CA GLY A 419 50.89 -11.98 20.25
C GLY A 419 51.79 -10.94 20.92
N ASP A 420 51.58 -10.67 22.21
CA ASP A 420 52.27 -9.61 22.97
C ASP A 420 53.71 -10.00 23.40
N TYR A 421 54.46 -10.59 22.48
CA TYR A 421 55.85 -10.96 22.67
C TYR A 421 56.77 -9.74 22.52
N THR A 422 57.83 -9.69 23.32
CA THR A 422 58.81 -8.59 23.33
C THR A 422 60.11 -8.95 22.61
N SER A 423 60.31 -10.23 22.26
CA SER A 423 61.50 -10.71 21.56
C SER A 423 61.20 -11.96 20.72
N ASP A 424 62.02 -12.16 19.68
CA ASP A 424 61.93 -13.30 18.76
C ASP A 424 62.10 -14.63 19.51
N GLU A 425 62.95 -14.65 20.54
CA GLU A 425 63.18 -15.80 21.43
C GLU A 425 61.97 -16.12 22.32
N GLN A 426 61.34 -15.11 22.93
CA GLN A 426 60.12 -15.30 23.74
C GLN A 426 58.97 -15.85 22.88
N GLN A 427 58.79 -15.30 21.68
CA GLN A 427 57.80 -15.81 20.73
C GLN A 427 58.12 -17.25 20.31
N TYR A 428 59.36 -17.51 19.89
CA TYR A 428 59.72 -18.82 19.35
C TYR A 428 59.55 -19.92 20.40
N ARG A 429 59.96 -19.65 21.66
CA ARG A 429 59.73 -20.55 22.78
C ARG A 429 58.25 -20.80 23.04
N ALA A 430 57.42 -19.75 23.12
CA ALA A 430 55.99 -19.90 23.37
C ALA A 430 55.27 -20.70 22.27
N LEU A 431 55.62 -20.48 21.00
CA LEU A 431 55.09 -21.24 19.86
C LEU A 431 55.56 -22.71 19.85
N MET A 432 56.78 -22.98 20.34
CA MET A 432 57.26 -24.35 20.54
C MET A 432 56.58 -25.03 21.74
N ASP A 433 56.36 -24.34 22.86
CA ASP A 433 55.62 -24.85 24.02
C ASP A 433 54.17 -25.22 23.62
N ALA A 434 53.51 -24.37 22.84
CA ALA A 434 52.20 -24.65 22.27
C ALA A 434 52.23 -25.83 21.28
N GLY A 435 53.27 -25.91 20.44
CA GLY A 435 53.50 -27.05 19.54
C GLY A 435 53.70 -28.37 20.28
N VAL A 436 54.48 -28.38 21.37
CA VAL A 436 54.67 -29.54 22.27
C VAL A 436 53.36 -29.98 22.91
N ALA A 437 52.53 -29.03 23.37
CA ALA A 437 51.22 -29.33 23.95
C ALA A 437 50.27 -29.95 22.92
N HIS A 438 50.19 -29.37 21.72
CA HIS A 438 49.38 -29.91 20.63
C HIS A 438 49.89 -31.30 20.19
N ALA A 439 51.21 -31.50 20.06
CA ALA A 439 51.81 -32.77 19.69
C ALA A 439 51.52 -33.91 20.68
N LYS A 440 51.53 -33.61 21.99
CA LYS A 440 51.15 -34.58 23.03
C LYS A 440 49.67 -34.96 22.96
N ASN A 441 48.79 -34.02 22.60
CA ASN A 441 47.35 -34.26 22.50
C ASN A 441 46.94 -35.03 21.23
N TYR A 442 47.66 -34.84 20.11
CA TYR A 442 47.36 -35.46 18.81
C TYR A 442 48.37 -36.54 18.39
N ASN A 443 49.25 -36.96 19.30
CA ASN A 443 50.32 -37.95 19.10
C ASN A 443 51.16 -37.70 17.82
N LEU A 444 51.63 -36.46 17.68
CA LEU A 444 52.38 -36.00 16.50
C LEU A 444 53.89 -36.21 16.67
N HIS A 445 54.57 -36.57 15.57
CA HIS A 445 56.02 -36.75 15.53
C HIS A 445 56.69 -35.72 14.59
N PRO A 446 57.77 -35.04 15.03
CA PRO A 446 58.55 -34.14 14.18
C PRO A 446 59.01 -34.79 12.87
N GLY A 447 59.06 -34.01 11.79
CA GLY A 447 59.39 -34.46 10.44
C GLY A 447 58.17 -34.50 9.52
N VAL A 448 56.96 -34.73 10.06
CA VAL A 448 55.71 -34.79 9.27
C VAL A 448 54.92 -33.49 9.42
N ALA A 449 54.49 -32.90 8.30
CA ALA A 449 53.60 -31.73 8.28
C ALA A 449 52.18 -32.10 8.74
N LEU A 450 51.49 -31.17 9.40
CA LEU A 450 50.10 -31.36 9.82
C LEU A 450 49.17 -31.60 8.61
N THR A 451 48.24 -32.55 8.74
CA THR A 451 47.13 -32.71 7.78
C THR A 451 46.10 -31.57 7.90
N ALA A 452 45.16 -31.47 6.97
CA ALA A 452 44.12 -30.44 7.01
C ALA A 452 43.26 -30.56 8.28
N GLU A 453 42.96 -31.78 8.72
CA GLU A 453 42.18 -32.07 9.92
C GLU A 453 42.95 -31.70 11.20
N GLN A 454 44.26 -31.97 11.23
CA GLN A 454 45.14 -31.60 12.34
C GLN A 454 45.32 -30.07 12.42
N MET A 455 45.48 -29.40 11.28
CA MET A 455 45.44 -27.93 11.21
C MET A 455 44.10 -27.38 11.71
N ALA A 456 42.98 -27.98 11.32
CA ALA A 456 41.65 -27.56 11.77
C ALA A 456 41.43 -27.75 13.28
N ALA A 457 42.18 -28.64 13.91
CA ALA A 457 42.13 -28.92 15.35
C ALA A 457 43.04 -28.01 16.21
N LEU A 458 43.77 -27.06 15.60
CA LEU A 458 44.64 -26.13 16.36
C LEU A 458 43.82 -25.16 17.21
N THR A 459 44.10 -25.16 18.52
CA THR A 459 43.52 -24.22 19.48
C THR A 459 44.39 -22.98 19.72
N SER A 460 45.66 -23.00 19.31
CA SER A 460 46.63 -21.91 19.45
C SER A 460 47.58 -21.86 18.25
N ASP A 461 48.31 -20.76 18.13
CA ASP A 461 49.42 -20.61 17.18
C ASP A 461 50.60 -21.49 17.60
N ILE A 462 51.22 -22.24 16.67
CA ILE A 462 52.34 -23.14 16.99
C ILE A 462 53.49 -23.04 15.97
N VAL A 463 54.67 -23.50 16.38
CA VAL A 463 55.72 -23.95 15.46
C VAL A 463 55.86 -25.46 15.54
N TRP A 464 56.02 -26.08 14.37
CA TRP A 464 56.24 -27.50 14.20
C TRP A 464 57.42 -27.77 13.26
N LEU A 465 58.07 -28.93 13.39
CA LEU A 465 59.23 -29.29 12.57
C LEU A 465 58.82 -30.21 11.43
N VAL A 466 59.13 -29.80 10.20
CA VAL A 466 58.79 -30.54 8.97
C VAL A 466 60.06 -30.89 8.22
N GLU A 467 60.19 -32.15 7.77
CA GLU A 467 61.29 -32.57 6.91
C GLU A 467 61.19 -31.90 5.55
N ARG A 468 62.30 -31.33 5.05
CA ARG A 468 62.42 -30.79 3.70
C ARG A 468 63.72 -31.21 3.05
N ASP A 469 63.66 -31.38 1.73
CA ASP A 469 64.82 -31.55 0.87
C ASP A 469 65.47 -30.18 0.61
N VAL A 470 66.74 -30.02 1.01
CA VAL A 470 67.51 -28.77 0.91
C VAL A 470 68.63 -28.95 -0.11
N THR A 471 68.60 -28.16 -1.19
CA THR A 471 69.67 -28.16 -2.20
C THR A 471 70.87 -27.33 -1.72
N LEU A 472 72.04 -27.96 -1.65
CA LEU A 472 73.32 -27.36 -1.32
C LEU A 472 73.91 -26.58 -2.53
N PRO A 473 74.89 -25.67 -2.31
CA PRO A 473 75.51 -24.91 -3.40
C PRO A 473 76.24 -25.75 -4.45
N ASP A 474 76.54 -27.02 -4.15
CA ASP A 474 77.14 -28.00 -5.04
C ASP A 474 76.11 -28.80 -5.88
N GLY A 475 74.81 -28.54 -5.68
CA GLY A 475 73.70 -29.23 -6.34
C GLY A 475 73.27 -30.54 -5.67
N SER A 476 73.92 -30.97 -4.58
CA SER A 476 73.48 -32.11 -3.78
C SER A 476 72.26 -31.75 -2.92
N VAL A 477 71.48 -32.76 -2.49
CA VAL A 477 70.27 -32.56 -1.69
C VAL A 477 70.44 -33.25 -0.33
N GLN A 478 70.22 -32.52 0.77
CA GLN A 478 70.19 -33.05 2.13
C GLN A 478 68.81 -32.84 2.77
N LYS A 479 68.32 -33.84 3.50
CA LYS A 479 67.10 -33.73 4.31
C LYS A 479 67.37 -32.97 5.61
N ALA A 480 66.51 -32.03 5.95
CA ALA A 480 66.57 -31.32 7.22
C ALA A 480 65.20 -30.97 7.80
N LEU A 481 65.13 -30.91 9.14
CA LEU A 481 63.99 -30.38 9.88
C LEU A 481 63.97 -28.86 9.77
N VAL A 482 62.85 -28.35 9.26
CA VAL A 482 62.60 -26.91 9.11
C VAL A 482 61.51 -26.49 10.10
N PRO A 483 61.75 -25.47 10.94
CA PRO A 483 60.70 -24.83 11.73
C PRO A 483 59.66 -24.18 10.81
N GLN A 484 58.46 -24.75 10.81
CA GLN A 484 57.32 -24.28 10.03
C GLN A 484 56.21 -23.82 10.99
N ILE A 485 55.67 -22.63 10.74
CA ILE A 485 54.65 -22.04 11.60
C ILE A 485 53.23 -22.39 11.13
N TYR A 486 52.32 -22.59 12.08
CA TYR A 486 50.90 -22.80 11.83
C TYR A 486 50.10 -21.80 12.67
N LEU A 487 49.46 -20.85 11.99
CA LEU A 487 48.82 -19.68 12.61
C LEU A 487 47.32 -19.69 12.42
N ARG A 488 46.58 -19.42 13.49
CA ARG A 488 45.14 -19.14 13.48
C ARG A 488 44.93 -17.67 13.13
N LEU A 489 44.66 -17.40 11.85
CA LEU A 489 44.44 -16.04 11.37
C LEU A 489 43.22 -15.38 12.03
N ARG A 490 43.38 -14.10 12.34
CA ARG A 490 42.37 -13.20 12.86
C ARG A 490 41.93 -12.23 11.76
N ASP A 491 40.79 -11.59 11.95
CA ASP A 491 40.25 -10.57 11.05
C ASP A 491 41.22 -9.36 11.00
N GLY A 492 41.84 -9.11 9.84
CA GLY A 492 42.88 -8.10 9.65
C GLY A 492 44.30 -8.63 9.41
N ASP A 493 44.57 -9.93 9.61
CA ASP A 493 45.83 -10.54 9.15
C ASP A 493 45.83 -10.67 7.60
N LEU A 494 47.00 -10.58 6.95
CA LEU A 494 47.18 -10.59 5.48
C LEU A 494 46.32 -11.65 4.76
N ASP A 495 45.29 -11.28 4.00
CA ASP A 495 44.43 -12.26 3.31
C ASP A 495 44.94 -12.73 1.93
N GLY A 496 45.91 -12.00 1.36
CA GLY A 496 46.51 -12.24 0.04
C GLY A 496 46.02 -11.31 -1.07
N SER A 497 45.21 -10.30 -0.75
CA SER A 497 44.70 -9.28 -1.70
C SER A 497 45.23 -7.87 -1.38
N GLY A 498 45.57 -7.11 -2.42
CA GLY A 498 46.01 -5.71 -2.31
C GLY A 498 47.35 -5.48 -1.62
N ALA A 499 47.65 -4.21 -1.34
CA ALA A 499 48.79 -3.79 -0.51
C ALA A 499 48.36 -3.78 0.98
N LEU A 500 49.25 -4.23 1.88
CA LEU A 500 49.01 -4.24 3.32
C LEU A 500 50.07 -3.42 4.07
N LEU A 501 49.61 -2.57 4.98
CA LEU A 501 50.39 -1.98 6.07
C LEU A 501 49.84 -2.51 7.39
N ALA A 502 50.60 -3.34 8.11
CA ALA A 502 50.17 -3.97 9.36
C ALA A 502 51.12 -3.70 10.53
N GLY A 503 50.57 -3.68 11.75
CA GLY A 503 51.34 -3.50 12.98
C GLY A 503 50.54 -3.81 14.24
N LYS A 504 51.17 -3.79 15.42
CA LYS A 504 50.42 -3.82 16.69
C LYS A 504 49.73 -2.46 16.90
N ASP A 505 50.51 -1.41 16.80
CA ASP A 505 50.04 -0.02 16.76
C ASP A 505 50.53 0.60 15.45
N ILE A 506 49.65 1.30 14.74
CA ILE A 506 49.97 2.09 13.56
C ILE A 506 49.73 3.56 13.92
N ASN A 507 50.74 4.41 13.73
CA ASN A 507 50.63 5.86 13.92
C ASN A 507 51.17 6.57 12.67
N ILE A 508 50.27 7.14 11.88
CA ILE A 508 50.56 7.83 10.63
C ILE A 508 50.25 9.31 10.84
N ASN A 509 51.26 10.17 10.73
CA ASN A 509 51.11 11.62 10.84
C ASN A 509 51.73 12.28 9.61
N LEU A 510 50.89 12.75 8.70
CA LEU A 510 51.26 13.36 7.43
C LEU A 510 50.98 14.87 7.47
N SER A 511 51.86 15.66 6.85
CA SER A 511 51.67 17.10 6.58
C SER A 511 51.00 17.36 5.22
N GLY A 512 50.26 16.38 4.72
CA GLY A 512 49.59 16.34 3.42
C GLY A 512 48.61 15.18 3.41
N ASP A 513 48.13 14.79 2.22
CA ASP A 513 47.03 13.82 2.09
C ASP A 513 47.46 12.36 2.28
N LEU A 514 46.54 11.53 2.79
CA LEU A 514 46.61 10.07 2.64
C LEU A 514 45.67 9.64 1.51
N SER A 515 46.16 8.84 0.57
CA SER A 515 45.32 8.02 -0.30
C SER A 515 45.53 6.54 0.01
N ASN A 516 44.46 5.83 0.32
CA ASN A 516 44.45 4.41 0.62
C ASN A 516 43.47 3.64 -0.26
N SER A 517 44.00 2.68 -1.02
CA SER A 517 43.25 1.66 -1.77
C SER A 517 43.61 0.23 -1.34
N GLY A 518 44.47 0.09 -0.32
CA GLY A 518 44.87 -1.18 0.29
C GLY A 518 44.32 -1.33 1.70
N THR A 519 44.97 -2.17 2.51
CA THR A 519 44.60 -2.40 3.91
C THR A 519 45.63 -1.77 4.85
N ILE A 520 45.15 -1.03 5.85
CA ILE A 520 45.90 -0.53 7.00
C ILE A 520 45.33 -1.20 8.26
N ALA A 521 46.09 -2.09 8.89
CA ALA A 521 45.61 -2.96 9.98
C ALA A 521 46.47 -2.88 11.25
N GLY A 522 45.96 -2.23 12.29
CA GLY A 522 46.61 -2.12 13.60
C GLY A 522 45.94 -3.03 14.62
N ARG A 523 46.63 -4.04 15.19
CA ARG A 523 46.02 -5.01 16.11
C ARG A 523 45.39 -4.37 17.35
N SER A 524 45.99 -3.30 17.88
CA SER A 524 45.49 -2.52 19.00
C SER A 524 44.97 -1.16 18.53
N VAL A 525 45.80 -0.38 17.84
CA VAL A 525 45.46 1.01 17.45
C VAL A 525 45.85 1.28 16.01
N VAL A 526 44.94 1.92 15.25
CA VAL A 526 45.29 2.72 14.07
C VAL A 526 45.01 4.18 14.37
N LYS A 527 46.06 5.00 14.44
CA LYS A 527 45.97 6.46 14.55
C LYS A 527 46.48 7.11 13.26
N LEU A 528 45.63 7.92 12.65
CA LEU A 528 45.91 8.59 11.39
C LEU A 528 45.63 10.09 11.50
N THR A 529 46.58 10.90 11.06
CA THR A 529 46.41 12.35 10.88
C THR A 529 46.99 12.77 9.54
N ALA A 530 46.21 13.49 8.74
CA ALA A 530 46.55 13.94 7.39
C ALA A 530 45.80 15.24 7.06
N ASP A 531 46.13 15.90 5.94
CA ASP A 531 45.33 17.04 5.44
C ASP A 531 43.96 16.55 5.00
N ASN A 532 43.90 15.70 3.96
CA ASN A 532 42.74 14.90 3.60
C ASN A 532 43.00 13.41 3.79
N VAL A 533 41.95 12.63 3.97
CA VAL A 533 42.00 11.15 4.04
C VAL A 533 41.08 10.55 2.98
N GLU A 534 41.69 10.04 1.91
CA GLU A 534 41.02 9.40 0.77
C GLU A 534 41.08 7.88 0.90
N ASN A 535 40.08 7.26 1.53
CA ASN A 535 39.93 5.80 1.57
C ASN A 535 39.10 5.32 0.35
N MET A 536 39.78 5.17 -0.78
CA MET A 536 39.21 4.81 -2.08
C MET A 536 39.22 3.29 -2.26
N GLY A 537 38.20 2.62 -1.74
CA GLY A 537 38.10 1.16 -1.77
C GLY A 537 39.11 0.45 -0.85
N GLY A 538 39.81 1.18 0.01
CA GLY A 538 40.69 0.61 1.02
C GLY A 538 39.96 0.14 2.29
N ARG A 539 40.71 -0.51 3.18
CA ARG A 539 40.29 -0.95 4.52
C ARG A 539 41.19 -0.34 5.58
N LEU A 540 40.61 0.30 6.58
CA LEU A 540 41.30 0.67 7.83
C LEU A 540 40.69 -0.20 8.94
N ASN A 541 41.51 -0.92 9.71
CA ASN A 541 41.03 -1.86 10.74
C ASN A 541 41.88 -1.85 12.01
N GLY A 542 41.26 -1.99 13.18
CA GLY A 542 41.95 -2.28 14.43
C GLY A 542 41.04 -2.56 15.62
N ASP A 543 41.59 -2.69 16.83
CA ASP A 543 40.74 -2.72 18.03
C ASP A 543 40.15 -1.31 18.28
N ALA A 544 41.00 -0.29 18.33
CA ALA A 544 40.61 1.12 18.24
C ALA A 544 41.16 1.80 16.97
N VAL A 545 40.35 2.67 16.35
CA VAL A 545 40.72 3.41 15.14
C VAL A 545 40.39 4.89 15.30
N ALA A 546 41.38 5.75 15.13
CA ALA A 546 41.24 7.21 15.19
C ALA A 546 41.78 7.86 13.90
N VAL A 547 40.89 8.47 13.12
CA VAL A 547 41.18 9.19 11.88
C VAL A 547 40.90 10.68 12.08
N ALA A 548 41.90 11.52 11.82
CA ALA A 548 41.79 12.97 11.91
C ALA A 548 42.29 13.64 10.61
N ALA A 549 41.35 14.05 9.75
CA ALA A 549 41.63 14.92 8.61
C ALA A 549 41.60 16.39 9.05
N ARG A 550 42.59 17.20 8.64
CA ARG A 550 42.56 18.65 8.87
C ARG A 550 41.50 19.34 8.00
N ASN A 551 41.20 18.75 6.84
CA ASN A 551 40.22 19.19 5.87
C ASN A 551 39.10 18.14 5.76
N ASP A 552 39.22 17.16 4.85
CA ASP A 552 38.12 16.25 4.48
C ASP A 552 38.47 14.77 4.69
N LEU A 553 37.48 13.96 5.06
CA LEU A 553 37.58 12.49 5.14
C LEU A 553 36.61 11.87 4.14
N ASN A 554 37.15 11.25 3.10
CA ASN A 554 36.43 10.62 2.00
C ASN A 554 36.57 9.10 2.09
N ASN A 555 35.49 8.40 2.45
CA ASN A 555 35.41 6.94 2.44
C ASN A 555 34.53 6.49 1.27
N ILE A 556 35.14 6.16 0.14
CA ILE A 556 34.46 5.89 -1.13
C ILE A 556 34.61 4.41 -1.48
N GLY A 557 33.53 3.64 -1.40
CA GLY A 557 33.53 2.17 -1.54
C GLY A 557 34.44 1.43 -0.54
N GLY A 558 34.94 2.12 0.49
CA GLY A 558 35.91 1.64 1.46
C GLY A 558 35.31 1.31 2.83
N THR A 559 36.08 0.62 3.68
CA THR A 559 35.66 0.28 5.05
C THR A 559 36.61 0.84 6.09
N ILE A 560 36.06 1.39 7.17
CA ILE A 560 36.81 1.81 8.36
C ILE A 560 36.18 1.09 9.55
N SER A 561 36.88 0.12 10.14
CA SER A 561 36.33 -0.73 11.20
C SER A 561 37.18 -0.73 12.47
N ALA A 562 36.52 -0.73 13.61
CA ALA A 562 37.12 -0.95 14.91
C ALA A 562 36.41 -2.09 15.66
N ASN A 563 37.02 -2.61 16.72
CA ASN A 563 36.34 -3.53 17.64
C ASN A 563 35.70 -2.78 18.81
N SER A 564 36.45 -1.90 19.46
CA SER A 564 36.07 -1.21 20.70
C SER A 564 35.71 0.27 20.49
N GLU A 565 36.48 1.01 19.68
CA GLU A 565 36.30 2.44 19.47
C GLU A 565 36.67 2.90 18.05
N LEU A 566 35.77 3.64 17.40
CA LEU A 566 36.02 4.30 16.12
C LEU A 566 35.76 5.81 16.23
N ILE A 567 36.80 6.62 16.02
CA ILE A 567 36.72 8.09 15.97
C ILE A 567 37.13 8.55 14.56
N ALA A 568 36.21 9.16 13.83
CA ALA A 568 36.42 9.76 12.53
C ALA A 568 36.14 11.28 12.62
N THR A 569 37.15 12.10 12.37
CA THR A 569 37.08 13.56 12.50
C THR A 569 37.62 14.26 11.27
N ALA A 570 36.97 15.36 10.87
CA ALA A 570 37.38 16.21 9.77
C ALA A 570 37.16 17.69 10.10
N GLY A 571 38.12 18.55 9.76
CA GLY A 571 38.00 20.00 9.98
C GLY A 571 36.94 20.68 9.09
N ARG A 572 36.55 20.05 7.98
CA ARG A 572 35.45 20.45 7.12
C ARG A 572 34.45 19.30 6.98
N ASP A 573 34.66 18.34 6.09
CA ASP A 573 33.60 17.43 5.63
C ASP A 573 33.94 15.94 5.82
N ILE A 574 32.94 15.11 6.07
CA ILE A 574 33.04 13.65 6.06
C ILE A 574 32.06 13.08 5.03
N HIS A 575 32.60 12.43 4.00
CA HIS A 575 31.81 11.82 2.92
C HIS A 575 31.96 10.30 2.92
N ILE A 576 30.83 9.59 2.98
CA ILE A 576 30.75 8.12 3.07
C ILE A 576 29.89 7.64 1.91
N ALA A 577 30.53 7.36 0.77
CA ALA A 577 29.84 7.13 -0.49
C ALA A 577 30.08 5.72 -1.02
N SER A 578 29.02 4.93 -1.11
CA SER A 578 29.07 3.67 -1.84
C SER A 578 29.29 3.94 -3.34
N THR A 579 29.83 2.97 -4.08
CA THR A 579 30.03 3.06 -5.52
C THR A 579 28.99 2.24 -6.27
N THR A 580 28.71 2.62 -7.52
CA THR A 580 27.90 1.83 -8.46
C THR A 580 28.77 1.32 -9.60
N GLN A 581 28.48 0.12 -10.09
CA GLN A 581 29.02 -0.40 -11.35
C GLN A 581 27.92 -0.44 -12.40
N SER A 582 28.21 0.06 -13.61
CA SER A 582 27.32 -0.03 -14.75
C SER A 582 27.89 -0.97 -15.82
N ALA A 583 27.10 -1.94 -16.25
CA ALA A 583 27.36 -2.74 -17.43
C ALA A 583 26.33 -2.40 -18.51
N SER A 584 26.79 -2.25 -19.76
CA SER A 584 25.90 -2.04 -20.90
C SER A 584 26.38 -2.81 -22.12
N SER A 585 25.43 -3.36 -22.88
CA SER A 585 25.67 -4.03 -24.16
C SER A 585 24.66 -3.55 -25.20
N SER A 586 25.11 -3.39 -26.43
CA SER A 586 24.26 -2.93 -27.55
C SER A 586 24.59 -3.70 -28.82
N ALA A 587 23.57 -4.24 -29.49
CA ALA A 587 23.69 -4.99 -30.73
C ALA A 587 22.52 -4.62 -31.66
N GLY A 588 22.81 -3.81 -32.69
CA GLY A 588 21.76 -3.31 -33.59
C GLY A 588 20.76 -2.42 -32.85
N GLY A 589 19.47 -2.75 -32.96
CA GLY A 589 18.39 -2.07 -32.23
C GLY A 589 18.23 -2.51 -30.76
N ASN A 590 18.95 -3.54 -30.34
CA ASN A 590 18.86 -4.11 -28.99
C ASN A 590 19.88 -3.45 -28.07
N SER A 591 19.48 -3.14 -26.85
CA SER A 591 20.38 -2.63 -25.82
C SER A 591 19.97 -3.09 -24.43
N PHE A 592 20.94 -3.53 -23.65
CA PHE A 592 20.82 -3.84 -22.23
C PHE A 592 21.72 -2.88 -21.44
N SER A 593 21.23 -2.36 -20.32
CA SER A 593 22.05 -1.71 -19.31
C SER A 593 21.61 -2.14 -17.92
N ARG A 594 22.57 -2.22 -17.00
CA ARG A 594 22.33 -2.50 -15.59
C ARG A 594 23.35 -1.77 -14.74
N THR A 595 22.87 -1.11 -13.69
CA THR A 595 23.64 -0.39 -12.68
C THR A 595 23.26 -0.95 -11.32
N ASP A 596 24.21 -1.63 -10.68
CA ASP A 596 24.09 -2.16 -9.32
C ASP A 596 25.06 -1.40 -8.38
N ILE A 597 24.90 -1.59 -7.07
CA ILE A 597 25.94 -1.21 -6.10
C ILE A 597 27.17 -2.10 -6.35
N ASP A 598 28.33 -1.45 -6.53
CA ASP A 598 29.65 -2.08 -6.68
C ASP A 598 30.24 -2.37 -5.29
N ARG A 599 30.44 -1.31 -4.49
CA ARG A 599 31.05 -1.41 -3.17
C ARG A 599 30.30 -0.55 -2.17
N VAL A 600 29.93 -1.15 -1.04
CA VAL A 600 29.34 -0.43 0.09
C VAL A 600 30.44 0.28 0.87
N ALA A 601 30.32 1.59 1.05
CA ALA A 601 31.16 2.34 1.98
C ALA A 601 30.58 2.27 3.39
N GLY A 602 31.42 2.04 4.40
CA GLY A 602 30.94 2.14 5.77
C GLY A 602 31.96 2.23 6.89
N LEU A 603 31.46 2.67 8.05
CA LEU A 603 32.15 2.76 9.33
C LEU A 603 31.54 1.76 10.31
N TYR A 604 32.37 0.97 10.98
CA TYR A 604 31.90 -0.15 11.80
C TYR A 604 32.58 -0.26 13.16
N VAL A 605 31.82 -0.61 14.19
CA VAL A 605 32.30 -1.04 15.52
C VAL A 605 31.70 -2.40 15.84
N SER A 606 32.51 -3.46 15.99
CA SER A 606 32.00 -4.82 16.20
C SER A 606 31.58 -5.16 17.63
N GLY A 607 32.06 -4.40 18.64
CA GLY A 607 31.51 -4.41 20.00
C GLY A 607 31.39 -5.79 20.63
N ASP A 608 32.41 -6.65 20.51
CA ASP A 608 32.35 -8.07 20.91
C ASP A 608 32.20 -8.33 22.43
N GLY A 609 32.09 -7.27 23.23
CA GLY A 609 31.88 -7.32 24.68
C GLY A 609 33.14 -7.56 25.51
N SER A 610 34.31 -7.75 24.89
CA SER A 610 35.55 -8.11 25.60
C SER A 610 36.33 -6.91 26.14
N SER A 611 36.20 -5.74 25.52
CA SER A 611 37.09 -4.58 25.78
C SER A 611 36.41 -3.20 25.93
N GLY A 612 35.11 -3.06 25.66
CA GLY A 612 34.42 -1.77 25.80
C GLY A 612 33.01 -1.71 25.20
N GLY A 613 32.19 -0.80 25.72
CA GLY A 613 30.84 -0.51 25.23
C GLY A 613 30.85 0.32 23.95
N GLY A 614 31.32 -0.28 22.84
CA GLY A 614 31.40 0.25 21.47
C GLY A 614 31.08 1.73 21.25
N THR A 615 32.09 2.61 21.21
CA THR A 615 31.93 4.02 20.84
C THR A 615 32.22 4.23 19.35
N LEU A 616 31.30 4.86 18.63
CA LEU A 616 31.47 5.27 17.24
C LEU A 616 31.19 6.77 17.11
N LEU A 617 32.22 7.59 16.91
CA LEU A 617 32.11 9.03 16.72
C LEU A 617 32.48 9.43 15.29
N VAL A 618 31.57 10.12 14.60
CA VAL A 618 31.79 10.82 13.33
C VAL A 618 31.57 12.31 13.58
N SER A 619 32.58 13.16 13.37
CA SER A 619 32.46 14.61 13.61
C SER A 619 33.11 15.46 12.52
N ALA A 620 32.31 16.28 11.84
CA ALA A 620 32.73 17.19 10.78
C ALA A 620 32.57 18.66 11.20
N GLY A 621 33.54 19.52 10.89
CA GLY A 621 33.45 20.97 11.14
C GLY A 621 32.40 21.70 10.31
N ARG A 622 31.97 21.09 9.20
CA ARG A 622 30.85 21.49 8.34
C ARG A 622 29.90 20.29 8.17
N ASP A 623 30.11 19.45 7.17
CA ASP A 623 29.04 18.58 6.65
C ASP A 623 29.40 17.08 6.82
N VAL A 624 28.43 16.26 7.24
CA VAL A 624 28.54 14.79 7.15
C VAL A 624 27.55 14.31 6.09
N SER A 625 28.02 13.57 5.08
CA SER A 625 27.13 12.96 4.07
C SER A 625 27.36 11.47 3.92
N LEU A 626 26.29 10.70 4.01
CA LEU A 626 26.24 9.30 3.58
C LEU A 626 25.50 9.26 2.23
N LEU A 627 26.01 8.47 1.28
CA LEU A 627 25.40 8.27 -0.04
C LEU A 627 25.31 6.77 -0.32
N ALA A 628 24.13 6.19 -0.01
CA ALA A 628 23.94 4.76 0.20
C ALA A 628 25.02 4.13 1.12
N GLY A 629 25.55 4.93 2.07
CA GLY A 629 26.63 4.54 2.98
C GLY A 629 26.10 3.94 4.27
N VAL A 630 26.93 3.21 5.00
CA VAL A 630 26.55 2.50 6.23
C VAL A 630 27.39 2.95 7.43
N ILE A 631 26.74 3.25 8.56
CA ILE A 631 27.37 3.33 9.87
C ILE A 631 26.78 2.20 10.74
N GLY A 632 27.62 1.33 11.30
CA GLY A 632 27.18 0.16 12.07
C GLY A 632 27.90 0.02 13.41
N ASN A 633 27.17 -0.10 14.51
CA ASN A 633 27.73 -0.35 15.84
C ASN A 633 27.01 -1.51 16.52
N ALA A 634 27.72 -2.62 16.74
CA ALA A 634 27.17 -3.83 17.36
C ALA A 634 27.32 -3.86 18.89
N GLY A 635 27.93 -2.83 19.51
CA GLY A 635 27.97 -2.68 20.96
C GLY A 635 26.58 -2.40 21.54
N LYS A 636 26.07 -3.29 22.39
CA LYS A 636 24.72 -3.18 23.00
C LYS A 636 24.59 -1.96 23.92
N ASP A 637 25.61 -1.72 24.73
CA ASP A 637 25.72 -0.53 25.58
C ASP A 637 26.45 0.62 24.84
N GLY A 638 26.61 0.50 23.52
CA GLY A 638 27.39 1.41 22.69
C GLY A 638 26.68 2.71 22.37
N GLN A 639 27.45 3.72 21.98
CA GLN A 639 26.94 4.99 21.48
C GLN A 639 27.53 5.28 20.10
N SER A 640 26.65 5.53 19.14
CA SER A 640 26.99 6.08 17.82
C SER A 640 26.61 7.56 17.78
N ILE A 641 27.58 8.43 17.54
CA ILE A 641 27.41 9.88 17.47
C ILE A 641 27.81 10.35 16.07
N VAL A 642 26.92 11.03 15.37
CA VAL A 642 27.21 11.75 14.12
C VAL A 642 26.96 13.23 14.35
N ASN A 643 28.02 14.03 14.25
CA ASN A 643 28.01 15.46 14.52
C ASN A 643 28.50 16.25 13.29
N ALA A 644 27.77 17.29 12.91
CA ALA A 644 28.08 18.17 11.79
C ALA A 644 27.92 19.64 12.23
N GLY A 645 28.96 20.46 12.02
CA GLY A 645 28.88 21.90 12.29
C GLY A 645 27.84 22.66 11.43
N ARG A 646 27.41 22.04 10.32
CA ARG A 646 26.29 22.43 9.47
C ARG A 646 25.34 21.24 9.27
N ASP A 647 25.52 20.44 8.22
CA ASP A 647 24.45 19.58 7.70
C ASP A 647 24.77 18.08 7.80
N ILE A 648 23.80 17.26 8.21
CA ILE A 648 23.83 15.79 8.07
C ILE A 648 22.95 15.39 6.88
N ASN A 649 23.55 14.75 5.88
CA ASN A 649 22.89 14.35 4.64
C ASN A 649 22.88 12.82 4.49
N LEU A 650 21.72 12.18 4.60
CA LEU A 650 21.51 10.75 4.37
C LEU A 650 20.86 10.54 3.00
N GLY A 651 21.69 10.50 1.96
CA GLY A 651 21.29 10.44 0.56
C GLY A 651 21.25 9.03 -0.04
N THR A 652 20.85 8.97 -1.31
CA THR A 652 20.53 7.75 -2.06
C THR A 652 21.42 7.55 -3.29
N LEU A 653 21.74 6.30 -3.63
CA LEU A 653 22.23 5.93 -4.97
C LEU A 653 21.13 5.26 -5.79
N THR A 654 21.02 5.61 -7.07
CA THR A 654 20.07 4.96 -7.98
C THR A 654 20.69 3.71 -8.59
N THR A 655 20.11 2.56 -8.30
CA THR A 655 20.28 1.33 -9.08
C THR A 655 19.27 1.30 -10.21
N ALA A 656 19.60 0.68 -11.34
CA ALA A 656 18.70 0.62 -12.49
C ALA A 656 18.99 -0.56 -13.40
N SER A 657 17.96 -1.05 -14.11
CA SER A 657 18.12 -1.95 -15.24
C SER A 657 17.25 -1.50 -16.40
N SER A 658 17.76 -1.60 -17.63
CA SER A 658 17.00 -1.38 -18.85
C SER A 658 17.27 -2.51 -19.85
N ASN A 659 16.22 -3.04 -20.44
CA ASN A 659 16.27 -4.01 -21.52
C ASN A 659 15.38 -3.52 -22.67
N ASN A 660 16.00 -3.13 -23.77
CA ASN A 660 15.32 -2.71 -24.99
C ASN A 660 15.60 -3.77 -26.07
N LEU A 661 14.55 -4.49 -26.44
CA LEU A 661 14.53 -5.53 -27.46
C LEU A 661 13.73 -5.04 -28.66
N SER A 662 14.36 -4.97 -29.83
CA SER A 662 13.81 -4.40 -31.05
C SER A 662 14.05 -5.36 -32.21
N TRP A 663 13.02 -6.12 -32.58
CA TRP A 663 13.07 -7.00 -33.76
C TRP A 663 12.94 -6.17 -35.05
N ASP A 664 12.07 -5.16 -35.04
CA ASP A 664 11.97 -4.13 -36.08
C ASP A 664 11.29 -2.85 -35.51
N ALA A 665 11.07 -1.84 -36.36
CA ALA A 665 10.48 -0.55 -35.96
C ALA A 665 9.03 -0.61 -35.44
N LYS A 666 8.37 -1.77 -35.50
CA LYS A 666 6.98 -2.03 -35.13
C LYS A 666 6.83 -3.14 -34.09
N ASN A 667 7.85 -4.01 -33.97
CA ASN A 667 7.92 -5.11 -33.03
C ASN A 667 9.08 -4.84 -32.06
N TYR A 668 8.76 -4.41 -30.83
CA TYR A 668 9.72 -4.09 -29.77
C TYR A 668 9.12 -4.30 -28.38
N ARG A 669 10.01 -4.50 -27.40
CA ARG A 669 9.70 -4.45 -25.97
C ARG A 669 10.78 -3.70 -25.22
N LYS A 670 10.40 -2.74 -24.40
CA LYS A 670 11.28 -1.93 -23.55
C LYS A 670 10.86 -2.10 -22.11
N ASP A 671 11.71 -2.73 -21.33
CA ASP A 671 11.57 -2.86 -19.88
C ASP A 671 12.61 -1.95 -19.21
N SER A 672 12.21 -1.21 -18.18
CA SER A 672 13.16 -0.56 -17.29
C SER A 672 12.65 -0.52 -15.86
N SER A 673 13.58 -0.61 -14.92
CA SER A 673 13.32 -0.36 -13.50
C SER A 673 14.44 0.46 -12.89
N SER A 674 14.13 1.29 -11.91
CA SER A 674 15.11 1.99 -11.08
C SER A 674 14.68 2.01 -9.63
N SER A 675 15.65 2.02 -8.72
CA SER A 675 15.41 2.07 -7.28
C SER A 675 16.48 2.90 -6.58
N GLU A 676 16.06 3.83 -5.74
CA GLU A 676 16.93 4.61 -4.87
C GLU A 676 17.25 3.84 -3.58
N ILE A 677 18.52 3.50 -3.40
CA ILE A 677 19.07 2.84 -2.22
C ILE A 677 19.57 3.92 -1.25
N GLY A 678 18.91 4.08 -0.10
CA GLY A 678 19.28 5.07 0.91
C GLY A 678 20.42 4.66 1.83
N SER A 679 20.85 5.60 2.66
CA SER A 679 21.93 5.41 3.64
C SER A 679 21.41 4.79 4.94
N GLN A 680 22.25 4.02 5.63
CA GLN A 680 21.88 3.29 6.84
C GLN A 680 22.74 3.66 8.06
N ILE A 681 22.12 3.80 9.23
CA ILE A 681 22.81 3.98 10.52
C ILE A 681 22.19 3.00 11.52
N GLN A 682 22.95 1.97 11.89
CA GLN A 682 22.50 0.88 12.75
C GLN A 682 23.32 0.86 14.04
N GLY A 683 22.68 0.90 15.20
CA GLY A 683 23.32 0.86 16.50
C GLY A 683 22.62 -0.11 17.43
N SER A 684 23.33 -1.05 18.05
CA SER A 684 22.75 -1.94 19.06
C SER A 684 22.49 -1.24 20.39
N GLY A 685 23.16 -0.10 20.63
CA GLY A 685 22.87 0.85 21.70
C GLY A 685 22.23 2.13 21.18
N SER A 686 22.70 3.29 21.65
CA SER A 686 22.10 4.59 21.35
C SER A 686 22.69 5.26 20.10
N ILE A 687 21.87 6.01 19.37
CA ILE A 687 22.29 6.84 18.22
C ILE A 687 22.00 8.32 18.53
N VAL A 688 22.96 9.19 18.24
CA VAL A 688 22.80 10.65 18.30
C VAL A 688 23.20 11.24 16.96
N LEU A 689 22.26 11.92 16.29
CA LEU A 689 22.52 12.73 15.10
C LEU A 689 22.38 14.21 15.48
N GLN A 690 23.44 15.01 15.27
CA GLN A 690 23.49 16.42 15.62
C GLN A 690 24.00 17.27 14.46
N ALA A 691 23.16 18.16 13.96
CA ALA A 691 23.48 19.11 12.89
C ALA A 691 23.37 20.56 13.43
N GLY A 692 24.36 21.40 13.11
CA GLY A 692 24.32 22.84 13.40
C GLY A 692 23.25 23.59 12.59
N ASN A 693 22.90 23.06 11.43
CA ASN A 693 21.84 23.49 10.54
C ASN A 693 20.83 22.33 10.36
N ASP A 694 20.97 21.51 9.31
CA ASP A 694 19.90 20.62 8.84
C ASP A 694 20.22 19.12 8.94
N VAL A 695 19.21 18.30 9.19
CA VAL A 695 19.26 16.83 9.02
C VAL A 695 18.35 16.43 7.86
N LEU A 696 18.94 16.06 6.72
CA LEU A 696 18.22 15.73 5.49
C LEU A 696 18.34 14.23 5.20
N ALA A 697 17.21 13.54 5.08
CA ALA A 697 17.14 12.09 4.87
C ALA A 697 16.20 11.72 3.71
N ARG A 698 16.66 10.82 2.84
CA ARG A 698 15.90 10.27 1.71
C ARG A 698 16.09 8.75 1.63
N ALA A 699 14.99 8.01 1.71
CA ALA A 699 14.96 6.54 1.84
C ALA A 699 15.95 5.98 2.90
N ALA A 700 16.29 6.76 3.92
CA ALA A 700 17.32 6.42 4.88
C ALA A 700 16.78 5.49 5.98
N ASP A 701 17.62 4.64 6.54
CA ASP A 701 17.26 3.69 7.59
C ASP A 701 18.14 3.89 8.85
N VAL A 702 17.55 4.37 9.93
CA VAL A 702 18.25 4.73 11.18
C VAL A 702 17.63 3.94 12.35
N GLN A 703 18.34 2.94 12.86
CA GLN A 703 17.82 2.01 13.87
C GLN A 703 18.73 1.93 15.10
N ALA A 704 18.25 2.40 16.24
CA ALA A 704 18.90 2.28 17.55
C ALA A 704 18.27 1.16 18.39
N GLY A 705 19.08 0.33 19.03
CA GLY A 705 18.62 -0.65 20.03
C GLY A 705 18.27 0.00 21.38
N ALA A 706 18.77 1.21 21.63
CA ALA A 706 18.42 2.05 22.77
C ALA A 706 17.84 3.40 22.28
N GLY A 707 18.28 4.54 22.84
CA GLY A 707 17.74 5.85 22.47
C GLY A 707 18.23 6.34 21.11
N LEU A 708 17.34 6.92 20.30
CA LEU A 708 17.69 7.68 19.08
C LEU A 708 17.31 9.15 19.27
N ALA A 709 18.33 10.01 19.26
CA ALA A 709 18.20 11.46 19.33
C ALA A 709 18.61 12.10 17.98
N VAL A 710 17.77 12.98 17.44
CA VAL A 710 18.03 13.71 16.19
C VAL A 710 17.82 15.20 16.46
N THR A 711 18.88 16.00 16.33
CA THR A 711 18.85 17.45 16.63
C THR A 711 19.38 18.25 15.45
N ALA A 712 18.65 19.29 15.05
CA ALA A 712 18.99 20.22 13.98
C ALA A 712 18.86 21.67 14.49
N GLY A 713 19.84 22.53 14.18
CA GLY A 713 19.75 23.97 14.47
C GLY A 713 18.71 24.71 13.62
N HIS A 714 18.36 24.15 12.47
CA HIS A 714 17.27 24.55 11.58
C HIS A 714 16.30 23.36 11.41
N ASP A 715 16.35 22.63 10.29
CA ASP A 715 15.28 21.72 9.87
C ASP A 715 15.66 20.23 9.97
N ILE A 716 14.66 19.37 10.22
CA ILE A 716 14.77 17.91 10.04
C ILE A 716 13.80 17.49 8.95
N VAL A 717 14.32 16.94 7.84
CA VAL A 717 13.52 16.54 6.68
C VAL A 717 13.71 15.04 6.39
N LEU A 718 12.63 14.27 6.55
CA LEU A 718 12.54 12.84 6.27
C LEU A 718 11.65 12.64 5.05
N SER A 719 12.22 12.15 3.96
CA SER A 719 11.52 11.99 2.68
C SER A 719 11.59 10.55 2.16
N ALA A 720 10.55 10.13 1.44
CA ALA A 720 10.60 8.91 0.66
C ALA A 720 11.48 9.08 -0.59
N GLY A 721 12.33 8.08 -0.86
CA GLY A 721 12.97 7.89 -2.15
C GLY A 721 12.00 7.41 -3.22
N ALA A 722 12.47 7.29 -4.46
CA ALA A 722 11.66 6.88 -5.60
C ALA A 722 12.13 5.54 -6.21
N ASN A 723 11.16 4.69 -6.53
CA ASN A 723 11.32 3.45 -7.28
C ASN A 723 10.41 3.51 -8.52
N GLN A 724 10.95 3.32 -9.72
CA GLN A 724 10.19 3.37 -10.97
C GLN A 724 10.23 2.02 -11.69
N VAL A 725 9.12 1.61 -12.29
CA VAL A 725 9.04 0.48 -13.24
C VAL A 725 8.29 0.94 -14.48
N THR A 726 8.92 0.84 -15.64
CA THR A 726 8.32 1.19 -16.93
C THR A 726 8.41 0.02 -17.90
N VAL A 727 7.32 -0.26 -18.60
CA VAL A 727 7.23 -1.22 -19.71
C VAL A 727 6.58 -0.50 -20.89
N ASP A 728 7.16 -0.60 -22.09
CA ASP A 728 6.59 -0.11 -23.35
C ASP A 728 6.81 -1.16 -24.43
N GLU A 729 5.74 -1.84 -24.83
CA GLU A 729 5.75 -2.96 -25.77
C GLU A 729 4.85 -2.65 -26.97
N GLY A 730 5.37 -2.88 -28.18
CA GLY A 730 4.64 -2.67 -29.43
C GLY A 730 4.82 -3.84 -30.37
N HIS A 731 3.73 -4.27 -31.01
CA HIS A 731 3.75 -5.37 -31.99
C HIS A 731 2.92 -5.01 -33.23
N GLU A 732 3.38 -5.41 -34.41
CA GLU A 732 2.56 -5.47 -35.63
C GLU A 732 2.67 -6.84 -36.30
N GLN A 733 1.57 -7.59 -36.27
CA GLN A 733 1.45 -8.87 -36.96
C GLN A 733 0.53 -8.75 -38.18
N THR A 734 0.96 -9.28 -39.33
CA THR A 734 0.16 -9.30 -40.56
C THR A 734 -0.04 -10.73 -41.06
N SER A 735 -1.25 -11.27 -40.91
CA SER A 735 -1.67 -12.53 -41.51
C SER A 735 -2.20 -12.29 -42.93
N ARG A 736 -1.90 -13.21 -43.86
CA ARG A 736 -2.43 -13.22 -45.23
C ARG A 736 -3.06 -14.59 -45.51
N GLY A 737 -4.31 -14.62 -45.92
CA GLY A 737 -4.98 -15.79 -46.50
C GLY A 737 -5.13 -15.64 -48.00
N PHE A 738 -5.75 -16.64 -48.65
CA PHE A 738 -5.90 -16.70 -50.11
C PHE A 738 -6.60 -15.47 -50.73
N LEU A 739 -7.55 -14.84 -50.00
CA LEU A 739 -8.30 -13.66 -50.46
C LEU A 739 -8.38 -12.53 -49.41
N ASN A 740 -7.61 -12.60 -48.32
CA ASN A 740 -7.71 -11.62 -47.23
C ASN A 740 -6.37 -11.30 -46.55
N LYS A 741 -6.34 -10.14 -45.89
CA LYS A 741 -5.22 -9.63 -45.10
C LYS A 741 -5.76 -9.11 -43.78
N LYS A 742 -5.09 -9.46 -42.68
CA LYS A 742 -5.38 -8.93 -41.34
C LYS A 742 -4.08 -8.43 -40.72
N THR A 743 -4.00 -7.14 -40.45
CA THR A 743 -2.91 -6.52 -39.70
C THR A 743 -3.44 -6.14 -38.31
N ILE A 744 -2.77 -6.61 -37.26
CA ILE A 744 -3.04 -6.23 -35.87
C ILE A 744 -1.82 -5.46 -35.39
N THR A 745 -2.02 -4.23 -34.93
CA THR A 745 -1.02 -3.43 -34.23
C THR A 745 -1.46 -3.29 -32.77
N THR A 746 -0.59 -3.59 -31.82
CA THR A 746 -0.80 -3.30 -30.39
C THR A 746 0.32 -2.41 -29.86
N ARG A 747 -0.01 -1.61 -28.85
CA ARG A 747 0.99 -0.97 -27.98
C ARG A 747 0.46 -0.95 -26.55
N ASP A 748 1.22 -1.52 -25.64
CA ASP A 748 0.91 -1.60 -24.22
C ASP A 748 2.03 -0.88 -23.44
N MET A 749 1.66 0.07 -22.58
CA MET A 749 2.59 0.80 -21.73
C MET A 749 2.11 0.82 -20.29
N LEU A 750 3.05 0.61 -19.37
CA LEU A 750 2.88 0.70 -17.93
C LEU A 750 4.02 1.56 -17.38
N ASP A 751 3.71 2.54 -16.54
CA ASP A 751 4.70 3.38 -15.87
C ASP A 751 4.26 3.59 -14.41
N LEU A 752 4.95 2.90 -13.49
CA LEU A 752 4.63 2.81 -12.07
C LEU A 752 5.73 3.46 -11.24
N GLY A 753 5.40 4.53 -10.52
CA GLY A 753 6.25 5.14 -9.50
C GLY A 753 5.77 4.77 -8.09
N THR A 754 6.69 4.27 -7.26
CA THR A 754 6.46 3.90 -5.86
C THR A 754 7.50 4.53 -4.92
N SER A 755 7.15 4.68 -3.65
CA SER A 755 7.89 5.47 -2.66
C SER A 755 8.64 4.57 -1.67
N ALA A 756 9.93 4.84 -1.49
CA ALA A 756 10.79 4.16 -0.52
C ALA A 756 10.95 5.04 0.74
N GLY A 757 10.08 4.88 1.72
CA GLY A 757 10.05 5.72 2.93
C GLY A 757 11.35 5.73 3.74
N SER A 758 11.69 6.88 4.34
CA SER A 758 12.75 6.93 5.36
C SER A 758 12.24 6.35 6.69
N THR A 759 13.03 5.51 7.34
CA THR A 759 12.68 4.78 8.57
C THR A 759 13.61 5.16 9.71
N PHE A 760 13.06 5.59 10.85
CA PHE A 760 13.80 5.97 12.06
C PHE A 760 13.18 5.26 13.27
N GLY A 761 13.97 4.45 13.98
CA GLY A 761 13.48 3.60 15.07
C GLY A 761 14.40 3.53 16.29
N GLY A 762 13.79 3.29 17.45
CA GLY A 762 14.53 2.94 18.67
C GLY A 762 13.71 2.91 19.95
N ALA A 763 14.33 2.42 21.03
CA ALA A 763 13.68 2.20 22.32
C ALA A 763 13.08 3.48 22.93
N THR A 764 13.66 4.66 22.64
CA THR A 764 13.06 5.98 22.89
C THR A 764 13.47 6.94 21.78
N LEU A 765 12.57 7.82 21.33
CA LEU A 765 12.85 8.79 20.26
C LEU A 765 12.77 10.24 20.73
N ALA A 766 13.75 11.06 20.34
CA ALA A 766 13.76 12.50 20.58
C ALA A 766 14.23 13.27 19.33
N PHE A 767 13.31 13.96 18.66
CA PHE A 767 13.57 14.84 17.53
C PHE A 767 13.43 16.31 17.97
N ALA A 768 14.42 17.13 17.67
CA ALA A 768 14.45 18.55 18.04
C ALA A 768 14.98 19.43 16.89
N ALA A 769 14.11 20.26 16.31
CA ALA A 769 14.42 21.20 15.24
C ALA A 769 14.37 22.65 15.73
N GLY A 770 15.37 23.46 15.36
CA GLY A 770 15.37 24.90 15.61
C GLY A 770 14.41 25.70 14.74
N ASN A 771 13.97 25.13 13.62
CA ASN A 771 12.91 25.63 12.74
C ASN A 771 11.84 24.53 12.56
N ASP A 772 11.90 23.71 11.50
CA ASP A 772 10.82 22.80 11.07
C ASP A 772 11.17 21.30 11.17
N ILE A 773 10.15 20.46 11.37
CA ILE A 773 10.24 19.01 11.12
C ILE A 773 9.28 18.63 9.98
N LYS A 774 9.80 18.03 8.92
CA LYS A 774 9.01 17.57 7.77
C LYS A 774 9.18 16.08 7.53
N LEU A 775 8.06 15.35 7.50
CA LEU A 775 7.99 13.92 7.19
C LEU A 775 7.09 13.72 5.95
N SER A 776 7.58 13.02 4.94
CA SER A 776 6.82 12.66 3.74
C SER A 776 7.05 11.20 3.37
N GLY A 777 6.02 10.37 3.54
CA GLY A 777 6.09 8.90 3.42
C GLY A 777 7.12 8.27 4.35
N ALA A 778 7.32 8.82 5.55
CA ALA A 778 8.36 8.39 6.49
C ALA A 778 7.77 7.64 7.70
N GLN A 779 8.57 6.77 8.31
CA GLN A 779 8.19 5.96 9.47
C GLN A 779 9.08 6.32 10.66
N VAL A 780 8.49 6.78 11.77
CA VAL A 780 9.21 7.18 13.00
C VAL A 780 8.59 6.45 14.18
N LEU A 781 9.21 5.34 14.59
CA LEU A 781 8.59 4.35 15.49
C LEU A 781 9.45 4.10 16.73
N SER A 782 8.87 4.30 17.91
CA SER A 782 9.53 4.01 19.18
C SER A 782 8.90 2.84 19.92
N ASP A 783 9.71 2.04 20.61
CA ASP A 783 9.17 1.05 21.54
C ASP A 783 8.63 1.73 22.80
N GLY A 784 9.42 2.61 23.41
CA GLY A 784 9.06 3.45 24.55
C GLY A 784 8.53 4.81 24.12
N ALA A 785 8.82 5.86 24.89
CA ALA A 785 8.31 7.20 24.64
C ALA A 785 8.98 7.89 23.44
N ALA A 786 8.20 8.71 22.73
CA ALA A 786 8.63 9.46 21.55
C ALA A 786 8.28 10.96 21.66
N SER A 787 9.18 11.84 21.21
CA SER A 787 8.95 13.28 21.17
C SER A 787 9.49 13.90 19.88
N LEU A 788 8.65 14.71 19.20
CA LEU A 788 9.00 15.54 18.05
C LEU A 788 8.75 17.01 18.44
N LEU A 789 9.80 17.82 18.47
CA LEU A 789 9.77 19.22 18.90
C LEU A 789 10.35 20.13 17.80
N ALA A 790 9.58 21.12 17.35
CA ALA A 790 10.05 22.12 16.38
C ALA A 790 9.67 23.52 16.85
N LYS A 791 10.58 24.50 16.75
CA LYS A 791 10.26 25.88 17.19
C LYS A 791 9.38 26.65 16.20
N ASN A 792 9.30 26.20 14.95
CA ASN A 792 8.41 26.74 13.92
C ASN A 792 7.31 25.71 13.60
N ALA A 793 7.41 24.90 12.55
CA ALA A 793 6.33 24.01 12.11
C ALA A 793 6.68 22.51 12.18
N ILE A 794 5.64 21.66 12.24
CA ILE A 794 5.77 20.22 12.00
C ILE A 794 4.77 19.82 10.91
N SER A 795 5.23 19.15 9.85
CA SER A 795 4.35 18.58 8.82
C SER A 795 4.61 17.08 8.64
N ILE A 796 3.57 16.27 8.84
CA ILE A 796 3.59 14.81 8.71
C ILE A 796 2.64 14.43 7.59
N GLU A 797 3.15 14.05 6.43
CA GLU A 797 2.35 13.90 5.22
C GLU A 797 2.62 12.57 4.51
N ALA A 798 1.67 12.08 3.74
CA ALA A 798 1.93 11.01 2.78
C ALA A 798 2.95 11.45 1.70
N ALA A 799 3.64 10.49 1.10
CA ALA A 799 4.26 10.63 -0.21
C ALA A 799 3.19 10.52 -1.33
N SER A 800 3.62 10.40 -2.59
CA SER A 800 2.72 10.22 -3.73
C SER A 800 3.25 9.15 -4.68
N GLU A 801 2.48 8.08 -4.87
CA GLU A 801 2.72 7.06 -5.89
C GLU A 801 2.04 7.46 -7.21
N THR A 802 2.49 6.88 -8.32
CA THR A 802 1.88 7.12 -9.64
C THR A 802 1.70 5.83 -10.44
N SER A 803 0.60 5.74 -11.20
CA SER A 803 0.40 4.71 -12.22
C SER A 803 -0.09 5.35 -13.51
N LYS A 804 0.58 5.05 -14.63
CA LYS A 804 0.09 5.36 -15.98
C LYS A 804 0.02 4.09 -16.79
N GLU A 805 -1.14 3.84 -17.36
CA GLU A 805 -1.42 2.64 -18.16
C GLU A 805 -1.96 3.08 -19.53
N LEU A 806 -1.50 2.42 -20.59
CA LEU A 806 -2.00 2.59 -21.96
C LEU A 806 -2.15 1.21 -22.59
N HIS A 807 -3.33 0.93 -23.13
CA HIS A 807 -3.57 -0.21 -24.02
C HIS A 807 -4.12 0.31 -25.34
N HIS A 808 -3.34 0.21 -26.41
CA HIS A 808 -3.73 0.57 -27.77
C HIS A 808 -3.81 -0.69 -28.63
N ARG A 809 -4.92 -0.89 -29.33
CA ARG A 809 -5.09 -2.02 -30.25
C ARG A 809 -5.81 -1.60 -31.52
N ASN A 810 -5.14 -1.74 -32.66
CA ASN A 810 -5.66 -1.41 -33.97
C ASN A 810 -5.70 -2.65 -34.87
N VAL A 811 -6.89 -3.07 -35.30
CA VAL A 811 -7.11 -4.24 -36.17
C VAL A 811 -7.59 -3.76 -37.53
N LYS A 812 -6.75 -3.91 -38.56
CA LYS A 812 -7.06 -3.60 -39.95
C LYS A 812 -7.23 -4.88 -40.76
N GLU A 813 -8.46 -5.18 -41.15
CA GLU A 813 -8.84 -6.26 -42.05
C GLU A 813 -9.06 -5.72 -43.47
N SER A 814 -8.72 -6.52 -44.48
CA SER A 814 -8.84 -6.13 -45.89
C SER A 814 -9.05 -7.35 -46.79
N GLY A 815 -9.78 -7.18 -47.89
CA GLY A 815 -10.17 -8.28 -48.77
C GLY A 815 -11.42 -9.00 -48.26
N PHE A 816 -11.48 -10.32 -48.43
CA PHE A 816 -12.65 -11.16 -48.13
C PHE A 816 -12.77 -11.53 -46.64
N MET A 817 -13.71 -10.91 -45.94
CA MET A 817 -14.00 -11.06 -44.52
C MET A 817 -15.30 -11.85 -44.30
N SER A 818 -15.33 -12.73 -43.29
CA SER A 818 -16.54 -13.45 -42.88
C SER A 818 -17.46 -12.56 -42.03
N GLY A 819 -18.72 -12.41 -42.43
CA GLY A 819 -19.68 -11.49 -41.81
C GLY A 819 -20.36 -12.00 -40.54
N GLY A 820 -19.72 -12.89 -39.77
CA GLY A 820 -20.31 -13.48 -38.55
C GLY A 820 -21.49 -14.44 -38.80
N GLY A 821 -21.57 -15.03 -40.00
CA GLY A 821 -22.64 -15.95 -40.41
C GLY A 821 -22.43 -16.41 -41.85
N PHE A 822 -23.50 -16.80 -42.56
CA PHE A 822 -23.46 -17.23 -43.98
C PHE A 822 -23.19 -16.08 -44.99
N GLY A 823 -22.72 -14.91 -44.54
CA GLY A 823 -22.41 -13.77 -45.38
C GLY A 823 -20.91 -13.49 -45.50
N PHE A 824 -20.49 -12.96 -46.64
CA PHE A 824 -19.10 -12.59 -46.93
C PHE A 824 -19.01 -11.15 -47.43
N SER A 825 -17.97 -10.43 -47.02
CA SER A 825 -17.75 -9.03 -47.41
C SER A 825 -16.35 -8.81 -47.98
N TYR A 826 -16.24 -8.06 -49.07
CA TYR A 826 -14.97 -7.64 -49.66
C TYR A 826 -14.77 -6.14 -49.44
N GLY A 827 -13.77 -5.76 -48.67
CA GLY A 827 -13.57 -4.36 -48.30
C GLY A 827 -12.36 -4.11 -47.42
N THR A 828 -12.37 -3.00 -46.69
CA THR A 828 -11.46 -2.71 -45.58
C THR A 828 -12.24 -2.39 -44.31
N ARG A 829 -11.84 -2.97 -43.17
CA ARG A 829 -12.39 -2.66 -41.85
C ARG A 829 -11.26 -2.35 -40.89
N THR A 830 -11.32 -1.22 -40.20
CA THR A 830 -10.34 -0.82 -39.18
C THR A 830 -11.05 -0.62 -37.85
N THR A 831 -10.67 -1.37 -36.82
CA THR A 831 -11.16 -1.19 -35.45
C THR A 831 -9.99 -0.82 -34.53
N THR A 832 -10.02 0.38 -33.97
CA THR A 832 -9.06 0.90 -32.99
C THR A 832 -9.71 0.95 -31.62
N THR A 833 -9.05 0.42 -30.59
CA THR A 833 -9.43 0.53 -29.18
C THR A 833 -8.27 1.15 -28.41
N ASP A 834 -8.55 2.23 -27.68
CA ASP A 834 -7.65 2.88 -26.74
C ASP A 834 -8.20 2.73 -25.32
N GLN A 835 -7.36 2.32 -24.38
CA GLN A 835 -7.61 2.42 -22.94
C GLN A 835 -6.44 3.19 -22.32
N LYS A 836 -6.74 4.14 -21.43
CA LYS A 836 -5.73 4.91 -20.69
C LYS A 836 -6.15 5.05 -19.24
N ARG A 837 -5.17 5.05 -18.34
CA ARG A 837 -5.31 5.36 -16.92
C ARG A 837 -4.15 6.25 -16.49
N ASP A 838 -4.43 7.24 -15.64
CA ASP A 838 -3.44 8.10 -15.00
C ASP A 838 -3.90 8.31 -13.56
N ALA A 839 -3.12 7.80 -12.60
CA ALA A 839 -3.46 7.81 -11.18
C ALA A 839 -2.31 8.35 -10.33
N VAL A 840 -2.67 9.11 -9.29
CA VAL A 840 -1.78 9.57 -8.20
C VAL A 840 -2.38 9.09 -6.89
N ILE A 841 -1.58 8.43 -6.04
CA ILE A 841 -2.06 7.75 -4.83
C ILE A 841 -1.27 8.22 -3.61
N GLN A 842 -1.96 8.63 -2.56
CA GLN A 842 -1.41 9.01 -1.25
C GLN A 842 -1.87 8.08 -0.12
N SER A 843 -2.78 7.14 -0.41
CA SER A 843 -3.15 6.05 0.49
C SER A 843 -2.13 4.89 0.47
N GLY A 844 -2.41 3.84 1.25
CA GLY A 844 -1.61 2.61 1.23
C GLY A 844 -0.17 2.80 1.71
N GLN A 845 0.81 2.46 0.86
CA GLN A 845 2.24 2.50 1.22
C GLN A 845 2.84 3.91 1.28
N ALA A 846 2.17 4.91 0.71
CA ALA A 846 2.64 6.30 0.73
C ALA A 846 2.45 6.99 2.09
N ARG A 847 1.61 6.46 2.99
CA ARG A 847 1.28 7.09 4.29
C ARG A 847 2.52 7.22 5.17
N SER A 848 2.67 8.36 5.85
CA SER A 848 3.64 8.46 6.95
C SER A 848 3.08 7.78 8.20
N SER A 849 3.97 7.20 9.03
CA SER A 849 3.62 6.63 10.34
C SER A 849 4.51 7.21 11.43
N VAL A 850 3.91 7.67 12.53
CA VAL A 850 4.67 8.16 13.71
C VAL A 850 4.06 7.56 14.97
N GLY A 851 4.86 6.86 15.77
CA GLY A 851 4.29 6.07 16.86
C GLY A 851 5.19 5.67 18.02
N SER A 852 4.53 5.23 19.08
CA SER A 852 5.08 4.71 20.32
C SER A 852 4.31 3.44 20.73
N THR A 853 4.97 2.29 20.83
CA THR A 853 4.30 0.98 21.02
C THR A 853 4.02 0.62 22.49
N SER A 854 4.71 1.26 23.44
CA SER A 854 4.47 1.11 24.90
C SER A 854 4.46 2.42 25.69
N GLY A 855 4.85 3.55 25.08
CA GLY A 855 4.98 4.85 25.74
C GLY A 855 3.97 5.91 25.28
N ALA A 856 4.31 7.16 25.59
CA ALA A 856 3.59 8.36 25.14
C ALA A 856 4.26 8.95 23.89
N LEU A 857 3.47 9.67 23.09
CA LEU A 857 3.94 10.41 21.91
C LEU A 857 3.59 11.89 22.06
N SER A 858 4.58 12.78 21.97
CA SER A 858 4.37 14.23 22.00
C SER A 858 4.90 14.89 20.73
N ILE A 859 4.04 15.61 20.01
CA ILE A 859 4.33 16.30 18.76
C ILE A 859 4.00 17.79 18.97
N ILE A 860 5.03 18.63 19.10
CA ILE A 860 4.90 20.03 19.52
C ILE A 860 5.60 20.94 18.51
N ALA A 861 4.79 21.69 17.77
CA ALA A 861 5.23 22.82 16.96
C ALA A 861 5.16 24.12 17.79
N GLY A 862 6.10 25.05 17.60
CA GLY A 862 6.00 26.41 18.13
C GLY A 862 5.01 27.29 17.35
N LYS A 863 4.69 26.88 16.12
CA LYS A 863 3.64 27.39 15.24
C LYS A 863 2.78 26.24 14.69
N ASP A 864 2.73 26.04 13.37
CA ASP A 864 1.73 25.18 12.75
C ASP A 864 2.09 23.69 12.80
N LEU A 865 1.14 22.85 13.21
CA LEU A 865 1.21 21.39 13.15
C LEU A 865 0.25 20.89 12.06
N LYS A 866 0.78 20.20 11.04
CA LYS A 866 0.00 19.57 9.95
C LYS A 866 0.20 18.06 9.95
N ILE A 867 -0.88 17.30 9.86
CA ILE A 867 -0.89 15.84 9.70
C ILE A 867 -1.81 15.51 8.51
N GLY A 868 -1.31 14.77 7.52
CA GLY A 868 -2.00 14.51 6.25
C GLY A 868 -1.82 13.08 5.77
N GLY A 869 -2.90 12.33 5.56
CA GLY A 869 -2.84 10.94 5.09
C GLY A 869 -1.88 10.05 5.89
N SER A 870 -1.90 10.17 7.22
CA SER A 870 -0.87 9.59 8.09
C SER A 870 -1.47 8.85 9.28
N ASP A 871 -0.71 7.89 9.82
CA ASP A 871 -1.07 7.07 10.97
C ASP A 871 -0.23 7.47 12.19
N ILE A 872 -0.90 7.95 13.25
CA ILE A 872 -0.25 8.46 14.47
C ILE A 872 -0.72 7.63 15.67
N VAL A 873 0.19 6.97 16.38
CA VAL A 873 -0.18 5.97 17.40
C VAL A 873 0.61 6.16 18.69
N ALA A 874 -0.07 6.35 19.82
CA ALA A 874 0.50 6.23 21.16
C ALA A 874 -0.13 5.05 21.91
N ALA A 875 0.68 4.27 22.62
CA ALA A 875 0.18 3.27 23.53
C ALA A 875 -0.43 3.88 24.80
N THR A 876 0.15 4.99 25.27
CA THR A 876 -0.38 5.85 26.34
C THR A 876 -0.86 7.19 25.77
N ASP A 877 -0.35 8.33 26.23
CA ASP A 877 -0.90 9.64 25.89
C ASP A 877 -0.32 10.17 24.56
N LEU A 878 -1.21 10.70 23.72
CA LEU A 878 -0.89 11.38 22.46
C LEU A 878 -1.11 12.89 22.64
N ASN A 879 -0.03 13.67 22.66
CA ASN A 879 -0.08 15.12 22.86
C ASN A 879 0.32 15.86 21.58
N LEU A 880 -0.59 16.67 21.05
CA LEU A 880 -0.38 17.52 19.86
C LEU A 880 -0.50 18.99 20.27
N ALA A 881 0.48 19.81 19.91
CA ALA A 881 0.44 21.25 20.18
C ALA A 881 1.01 22.10 19.04
N GLY A 882 0.43 23.30 18.87
CA GLY A 882 0.87 24.32 17.93
C GLY A 882 0.17 25.67 18.17
N THR A 883 0.48 26.68 17.35
CA THR A 883 -0.43 27.82 17.15
C THR A 883 -1.70 27.34 16.49
N SER A 884 -1.57 26.59 15.39
CA SER A 884 -2.66 25.98 14.63
C SER A 884 -2.41 24.48 14.47
N VAL A 885 -3.46 23.65 14.53
CA VAL A 885 -3.36 22.20 14.31
C VAL A 885 -4.32 21.77 13.21
N LYS A 886 -3.78 21.15 12.16
CA LYS A 886 -4.55 20.68 11.00
C LYS A 886 -4.31 19.19 10.74
N ILE A 887 -5.38 18.40 10.78
CA ILE A 887 -5.41 16.97 10.47
C ILE A 887 -6.31 16.77 9.24
N THR A 888 -5.76 16.21 8.17
CA THR A 888 -6.44 16.03 6.88
C THR A 888 -6.23 14.62 6.32
N PRO A 889 -7.10 14.12 5.43
CA PRO A 889 -6.84 12.89 4.68
C PRO A 889 -5.67 13.05 3.69
N GLY A 890 -5.17 11.92 3.18
CA GLY A 890 -4.44 11.86 1.91
C GLY A 890 -5.43 11.75 0.73
N GLN A 891 -5.02 12.11 -0.47
CA GLN A 891 -5.88 12.09 -1.66
C GLN A 891 -5.36 11.14 -2.74
N ASP A 892 -6.24 10.27 -3.22
CA ASP A 892 -6.03 9.46 -4.42
C ASP A 892 -6.84 10.07 -5.57
N SER A 893 -6.25 10.20 -6.75
CA SER A 893 -6.92 10.68 -7.97
C SER A 893 -6.68 9.69 -9.10
N ASP A 894 -7.73 9.26 -9.80
CA ASP A 894 -7.65 8.32 -10.92
C ASP A 894 -8.46 8.86 -12.11
N LYS A 895 -7.86 8.86 -13.31
CA LYS A 895 -8.44 9.34 -14.57
C LYS A 895 -8.37 8.26 -15.62
N GLY A 896 -9.54 7.79 -16.06
CA GLY A 896 -9.69 6.79 -17.11
C GLY A 896 -10.13 7.38 -18.45
N LYS A 897 -9.67 6.78 -19.56
CA LYS A 897 -10.24 6.99 -20.88
C LYS A 897 -10.34 5.69 -21.65
N PHE A 898 -11.54 5.32 -22.06
CA PHE A 898 -11.81 4.25 -23.01
C PHE A 898 -12.31 4.86 -24.32
N ALA A 899 -11.76 4.46 -25.46
CA ALA A 899 -12.30 4.83 -26.77
C ALA A 899 -12.26 3.64 -27.73
N THR A 900 -13.29 3.49 -28.55
CA THR A 900 -13.32 2.52 -29.64
C THR A 900 -13.83 3.19 -30.90
N LYS A 901 -13.08 3.08 -31.99
CA LYS A 901 -13.42 3.58 -33.33
C LYS A 901 -13.42 2.42 -34.30
N THR A 902 -14.51 2.23 -35.05
CA THR A 902 -14.58 1.28 -36.17
C THR A 902 -14.95 2.03 -37.45
N THR A 903 -14.16 1.86 -38.51
CA THR A 903 -14.50 2.29 -39.87
C THR A 903 -14.55 1.07 -40.79
N GLN A 904 -15.49 1.04 -41.73
CA GLN A 904 -15.63 -0.04 -42.70
C GLN A 904 -16.12 0.49 -44.05
N ASP A 905 -15.41 0.10 -45.10
CA ASP A 905 -15.67 0.41 -46.51
C ASP A 905 -15.71 -0.89 -47.32
N GLY A 906 -16.76 -1.15 -48.10
CA GLY A 906 -16.73 -2.27 -49.05
C GLY A 906 -18.08 -2.84 -49.47
N PHE A 907 -17.99 -3.97 -50.17
CA PHE A 907 -19.10 -4.76 -50.69
C PHE A 907 -19.43 -5.92 -49.72
N THR A 908 -20.70 -6.18 -49.42
CA THR A 908 -21.15 -7.26 -48.53
C THR A 908 -22.22 -8.09 -49.20
N VAL A 909 -22.00 -9.39 -49.32
CA VAL A 909 -23.00 -10.39 -49.73
C VAL A 909 -23.52 -11.10 -48.49
N ALA A 910 -24.80 -10.92 -48.16
CA ALA A 910 -25.45 -11.55 -47.02
C ALA A 910 -26.55 -12.52 -47.48
N LEU A 911 -26.49 -13.77 -47.01
CA LEU A 911 -27.58 -14.76 -47.04
C LEU A 911 -28.48 -14.53 -45.82
N GLY A 912 -29.53 -13.74 -46.00
CA GLY A 912 -30.40 -13.27 -44.92
C GLY A 912 -31.55 -14.22 -44.59
N GLY A 913 -31.77 -14.43 -43.30
CA GLY A 913 -33.06 -14.61 -42.66
C GLY A 913 -33.08 -13.68 -41.45
N SER A 914 -34.18 -12.96 -41.21
CA SER A 914 -34.24 -11.96 -40.14
C SER A 914 -34.13 -12.60 -38.75
N VAL A 915 -33.06 -12.26 -38.01
CA VAL A 915 -32.88 -12.15 -36.54
C VAL A 915 -31.41 -12.49 -36.21
N VAL A 916 -30.58 -11.46 -35.97
CA VAL A 916 -29.19 -11.64 -35.47
C VAL A 916 -28.80 -10.64 -34.38
N SER A 917 -29.33 -9.41 -34.38
CA SER A 917 -28.88 -8.34 -33.47
C SER A 917 -29.57 -8.25 -32.09
N ALA A 918 -30.44 -9.20 -31.71
CA ALA A 918 -31.24 -9.11 -30.48
C ALA A 918 -30.87 -10.08 -29.33
N ILE A 919 -30.23 -11.23 -29.63
CA ILE A 919 -30.11 -12.33 -28.63
C ILE A 919 -28.84 -12.20 -27.76
N GLN A 920 -27.74 -11.69 -28.31
CA GLN A 920 -26.45 -11.65 -27.59
C GLN A 920 -26.44 -10.63 -26.44
N THR A 921 -27.21 -9.55 -26.56
CA THR A 921 -27.43 -8.55 -25.50
C THR A 921 -28.24 -9.10 -24.32
N LEU A 922 -29.16 -10.05 -24.55
CA LEU A 922 -29.99 -10.64 -23.49
C LEU A 922 -29.19 -11.58 -22.57
N GLN A 923 -28.21 -12.33 -23.11
CA GLN A 923 -27.36 -13.20 -22.29
C GLN A 923 -26.33 -12.41 -21.45
N THR A 924 -25.74 -11.34 -22.00
CA THR A 924 -24.84 -10.46 -21.25
C THR A 924 -25.56 -9.60 -20.22
N MET A 925 -26.77 -9.09 -20.51
CA MET A 925 -27.58 -8.38 -19.51
C MET A 925 -28.09 -9.29 -18.38
N SER A 926 -28.47 -10.55 -18.66
CA SER A 926 -28.80 -11.54 -17.62
C SER A 926 -27.63 -11.82 -16.67
N THR A 927 -26.41 -11.86 -17.24
CA THR A 927 -25.15 -12.04 -16.50
C THR A 927 -24.80 -10.81 -15.65
N ALA A 928 -24.91 -9.60 -16.22
CA ALA A 928 -24.63 -8.36 -15.49
C ALA A 928 -25.62 -8.14 -14.32
N ALA A 929 -26.91 -8.45 -14.53
CA ALA A 929 -27.95 -8.33 -13.51
C ALA A 929 -27.80 -9.35 -12.35
N SER A 930 -27.13 -10.49 -12.58
CA SER A 930 -26.85 -11.52 -11.57
C SER A 930 -25.50 -11.35 -10.86
N THR A 931 -24.58 -10.56 -11.43
CA THR A 931 -23.25 -10.29 -10.83
C THR A 931 -23.24 -8.99 -9.99
N ALA A 932 -24.11 -8.02 -10.31
CA ALA A 932 -24.23 -6.77 -9.55
C ALA A 932 -24.91 -6.98 -8.18
N LYS A 933 -24.13 -6.98 -7.09
CA LYS A 933 -24.63 -7.12 -5.70
C LYS A 933 -25.38 -5.89 -5.14
N ASN A 934 -25.46 -4.79 -5.88
CA ASN A 934 -26.10 -3.54 -5.44
C ASN A 934 -27.50 -3.37 -6.05
N SER A 935 -28.52 -3.26 -5.20
CA SER A 935 -29.93 -3.15 -5.59
C SER A 935 -30.26 -1.95 -6.48
N ARG A 936 -29.46 -0.87 -6.47
CA ARG A 936 -29.65 0.27 -7.39
C ARG A 936 -29.39 -0.12 -8.86
N VAL A 937 -28.34 -0.92 -9.11
CA VAL A 937 -28.00 -1.40 -10.46
C VAL A 937 -28.98 -2.47 -10.94
N THR A 938 -29.39 -3.37 -10.04
CA THR A 938 -30.39 -4.41 -10.35
C THR A 938 -31.75 -3.82 -10.72
N ALA A 939 -32.19 -2.75 -10.05
CA ALA A 939 -33.43 -2.05 -10.37
C ALA A 939 -33.38 -1.34 -11.74
N MET A 940 -32.22 -0.75 -12.08
CA MET A 940 -32.01 -0.11 -13.38
C MET A 940 -32.01 -1.13 -14.54
N ALA A 941 -31.37 -2.29 -14.34
CA ALA A 941 -31.43 -3.40 -15.30
C ALA A 941 -32.87 -3.96 -15.46
N ALA A 942 -33.62 -4.07 -14.36
CA ALA A 942 -35.01 -4.51 -14.37
C ALA A 942 -35.92 -3.55 -15.16
N ALA A 943 -35.75 -2.23 -15.01
CA ALA A 943 -36.52 -1.23 -15.76
C ALA A 943 -36.31 -1.34 -17.29
N THR A 944 -35.07 -1.54 -17.75
CA THR A 944 -34.77 -1.69 -19.18
C THR A 944 -35.35 -2.99 -19.75
N THR A 945 -35.32 -4.09 -18.98
CA THR A 945 -35.91 -5.38 -19.42
C THR A 945 -37.44 -5.35 -19.53
N ALA A 946 -38.14 -4.56 -18.71
CA ALA A 946 -39.59 -4.48 -18.71
C ALA A 946 -40.18 -3.91 -20.02
N MET A 947 -39.46 -2.99 -20.70
CA MET A 947 -39.91 -2.39 -21.96
C MET A 947 -39.51 -3.18 -23.21
N ALA A 948 -38.42 -3.97 -23.17
CA ALA A 948 -37.94 -4.71 -24.32
C ALA A 948 -38.57 -6.11 -24.48
N ALA A 949 -38.92 -6.78 -23.37
CA ALA A 949 -39.19 -8.22 -23.40
C ALA A 949 -40.62 -8.62 -23.82
N LYS A 950 -41.64 -7.78 -23.58
CA LYS A 950 -43.05 -8.25 -23.58
C LYS A 950 -43.74 -8.20 -24.94
N ASP A 951 -43.38 -7.25 -25.81
CA ASP A 951 -44.00 -7.09 -27.13
C ASP A 951 -43.17 -7.74 -28.26
N ALA A 952 -41.83 -7.62 -28.21
CA ALA A 952 -40.93 -8.22 -29.21
C ALA A 952 -41.05 -9.76 -29.31
N ALA A 953 -41.26 -10.44 -28.18
CA ALA A 953 -41.41 -11.90 -28.15
C ALA A 953 -42.75 -12.38 -28.75
N LYS A 954 -43.76 -11.50 -28.83
CA LYS A 954 -45.14 -11.87 -29.22
C LYS A 954 -45.37 -11.75 -30.72
N ASP A 955 -44.67 -10.82 -31.39
CA ASP A 955 -44.72 -10.65 -32.84
C ASP A 955 -43.85 -11.67 -33.59
N MET A 956 -42.72 -12.10 -33.01
CA MET A 956 -41.89 -13.18 -33.59
C MET A 956 -42.61 -14.52 -33.77
N MET A 957 -43.73 -14.75 -33.06
CA MET A 957 -44.48 -16.01 -33.11
C MET A 957 -45.68 -16.00 -34.06
N LYS A 958 -45.91 -14.94 -34.86
CA LYS A 958 -47.11 -14.84 -35.73
C LYS A 958 -46.82 -14.61 -37.23
N LYS A 959 -46.97 -15.72 -37.97
CA LYS A 959 -47.24 -15.84 -39.43
C LYS A 959 -46.14 -15.41 -40.42
N GLY A 960 -45.35 -16.39 -40.85
CA GLY A 960 -44.63 -16.38 -42.14
C GLY A 960 -43.45 -17.35 -42.16
N GLY A 961 -43.39 -18.28 -43.11
CA GLY A 961 -42.26 -19.20 -43.25
C GLY A 961 -40.96 -18.49 -43.66
N PRO A 962 -39.78 -19.11 -43.47
CA PRO A 962 -38.50 -18.47 -43.70
C PRO A 962 -38.29 -18.07 -45.16
N SER A 963 -38.11 -16.78 -45.42
CA SER A 963 -37.61 -16.25 -46.68
C SER A 963 -36.09 -16.09 -46.62
N ILE A 964 -35.38 -16.60 -47.63
CA ILE A 964 -33.93 -16.48 -47.76
C ILE A 964 -33.62 -15.32 -48.71
N SER A 965 -33.01 -14.24 -48.22
CA SER A 965 -32.69 -13.06 -49.03
C SER A 965 -31.19 -12.90 -49.26
N VAL A 966 -30.71 -13.04 -50.50
CA VAL A 966 -29.32 -12.74 -50.87
C VAL A 966 -29.20 -11.26 -51.23
N SER A 967 -28.48 -10.46 -50.46
CA SER A 967 -28.20 -9.05 -50.78
C SER A 967 -26.72 -8.80 -51.00
N LEU A 968 -26.36 -8.09 -52.09
CA LEU A 968 -25.04 -7.52 -52.35
C LEU A 968 -25.12 -6.00 -52.14
N THR A 969 -24.45 -5.46 -51.12
CA THR A 969 -24.49 -4.03 -50.74
C THR A 969 -23.10 -3.43 -50.69
N ALA A 970 -22.89 -2.26 -51.30
CA ALA A 970 -21.68 -1.46 -51.18
C ALA A 970 -21.92 -0.29 -50.22
N GLY A 971 -21.01 -0.01 -49.28
CA GLY A 971 -21.21 1.09 -48.34
C GLY A 971 -19.99 1.49 -47.50
N HIS A 972 -20.17 2.63 -46.82
CA HIS A 972 -19.27 3.18 -45.82
C HIS A 972 -19.98 3.16 -44.45
N SER A 973 -19.24 2.88 -43.38
CA SER A 973 -19.70 3.09 -42.03
C SER A 973 -18.57 3.51 -41.09
N GLU A 974 -18.89 4.40 -40.16
CA GLU A 974 -18.03 4.87 -39.08
C GLU A 974 -18.80 4.79 -37.77
N SER A 975 -18.14 4.31 -36.72
CA SER A 975 -18.66 4.28 -35.35
C SER A 975 -17.55 4.69 -34.41
N VAL A 976 -17.84 5.62 -33.51
CA VAL A 976 -16.92 6.13 -32.49
C VAL A 976 -17.65 6.13 -31.15
N GLN A 977 -17.04 5.51 -30.15
CA GLN A 977 -17.42 5.59 -28.75
C GLN A 977 -16.22 6.11 -27.95
N THR A 978 -16.46 7.01 -27.02
CA THR A 978 -15.44 7.50 -26.07
C THR A 978 -16.11 7.69 -24.72
N GLN A 979 -15.49 7.17 -23.68
CA GLN A 979 -15.86 7.31 -22.29
C GLN A 979 -14.63 7.84 -21.54
N THR A 980 -14.81 8.88 -20.75
CA THR A 980 -13.79 9.41 -19.84
C THR A 980 -14.34 9.40 -18.43
N THR A 981 -13.54 8.92 -17.48
CA THR A 981 -13.86 8.92 -16.06
C THR A 981 -12.80 9.72 -15.31
N ALA A 982 -13.20 10.39 -14.24
CA ALA A 982 -12.29 10.95 -13.26
C ALA A 982 -12.85 10.68 -11.87
N SER A 983 -11.95 10.41 -10.92
CA SER A 983 -12.33 10.26 -9.52
C SER A 983 -11.27 10.89 -8.61
N THR A 984 -11.71 11.35 -7.45
CA THR A 984 -10.86 11.76 -6.34
C THR A 984 -11.45 11.18 -5.06
N THR A 985 -10.67 10.40 -4.33
CA THR A 985 -11.07 9.70 -3.11
C THR A 985 -10.10 10.00 -1.98
N HIS A 986 -10.63 10.26 -0.78
CA HIS A 986 -9.84 10.63 0.39
C HIS A 986 -9.62 9.42 1.30
N SER A 987 -8.42 9.34 1.89
CA SER A 987 -8.07 8.35 2.90
C SER A 987 -7.66 9.05 4.19
N GLY A 988 -8.51 8.94 5.22
CA GLY A 988 -8.36 9.69 6.47
C GLY A 988 -7.03 9.48 7.18
N SER A 989 -6.57 10.50 7.91
CA SER A 989 -5.52 10.30 8.91
C SER A 989 -6.13 9.60 10.13
N VAL A 990 -5.37 8.71 10.77
CA VAL A 990 -5.84 7.95 11.94
C VAL A 990 -4.95 8.25 13.12
N LEU A 991 -5.53 8.83 14.18
CA LEU A 991 -4.86 9.14 15.44
C LEU A 991 -5.37 8.18 16.52
N THR A 992 -4.48 7.44 17.18
CA THR A 992 -4.84 6.50 18.25
C THR A 992 -4.06 6.77 19.53
N GLY A 993 -4.73 6.75 20.68
CA GLY A 993 -4.12 6.94 22.00
C GLY A 993 -4.88 6.29 23.15
N ASN A 994 -4.28 6.28 24.33
CA ASN A 994 -5.02 6.09 25.59
C ASN A 994 -5.80 7.36 25.94
N ASN A 995 -5.11 8.51 25.91
CA ASN A 995 -5.72 9.84 25.85
C ASN A 995 -5.17 10.58 24.62
N ILE A 996 -5.96 11.47 24.02
CA ILE A 996 -5.51 12.36 22.93
C ILE A 996 -5.75 13.81 23.37
N ASN A 997 -4.68 14.60 23.51
CA ASN A 997 -4.75 16.02 23.86
C ASN A 997 -4.26 16.86 22.69
N ILE A 998 -5.13 17.68 22.09
CA ILE A 998 -4.82 18.58 20.98
C ILE A 998 -5.01 20.03 21.42
N THR A 999 -3.96 20.84 21.28
CA THR A 999 -3.91 22.23 21.76
C THR A 999 -3.46 23.20 20.66
N ALA A 1000 -4.30 24.18 20.33
CA ALA A 1000 -3.98 25.29 19.43
C ALA A 1000 -3.99 26.62 20.22
N LYS A 1001 -2.81 27.22 20.45
CA LYS A 1001 -2.67 28.39 21.36
C LYS A 1001 -1.73 29.47 20.88
N GLY A 1002 -1.96 30.71 21.33
CA GLY A 1002 -1.03 31.84 21.18
C GLY A 1002 -1.01 32.51 19.80
N GLY A 1003 -1.76 32.00 18.81
CA GLY A 1003 -1.96 32.61 17.49
C GLY A 1003 -3.18 33.54 17.41
N GLY A 1004 -3.92 33.75 18.51
CA GLY A 1004 -5.15 34.54 18.49
C GLY A 1004 -6.17 33.94 17.53
N LYS A 1005 -6.59 34.68 16.50
CA LYS A 1005 -7.56 34.20 15.48
C LYS A 1005 -7.03 33.02 14.65
N ASP A 1006 -5.72 32.86 14.55
CA ASP A 1006 -5.11 31.75 13.83
C ASP A 1006 -5.04 30.46 14.68
N SER A 1007 -5.37 30.54 15.98
CA SER A 1007 -5.35 29.39 16.89
C SER A 1007 -6.56 28.48 16.75
N ASN A 1008 -6.53 27.70 15.68
CA ASN A 1008 -7.60 26.81 15.28
C ASN A 1008 -7.16 25.34 15.36
N ILE A 1009 -8.07 24.46 15.76
CA ILE A 1009 -7.97 23.02 15.51
C ILE A 1009 -8.86 22.73 14.30
N THR A 1010 -8.33 22.06 13.27
CA THR A 1010 -9.12 21.60 12.12
C THR A 1010 -8.83 20.14 11.85
N ILE A 1011 -9.87 19.32 11.91
CA ILE A 1011 -9.85 17.89 11.63
C ILE A 1011 -10.81 17.66 10.47
N GLN A 1012 -10.31 17.09 9.38
CA GLN A 1012 -11.08 16.85 8.17
C GLN A 1012 -10.98 15.39 7.75
N GLY A 1013 -12.11 14.76 7.39
CA GLY A 1013 -12.25 13.37 6.94
C GLY A 1013 -11.29 12.39 7.61
N SER A 1014 -11.16 12.43 8.93
CA SER A 1014 -10.12 11.72 9.70
C SER A 1014 -10.65 11.19 11.04
N ASP A 1015 -9.97 10.17 11.56
CA ASP A 1015 -10.36 9.43 12.77
C ASP A 1015 -9.46 9.78 13.98
N LEU A 1016 -10.07 10.12 15.10
CA LEU A 1016 -9.40 10.22 16.42
C LEU A 1016 -10.01 9.17 17.36
N ASN A 1017 -9.21 8.23 17.83
CA ASN A 1017 -9.64 7.09 18.64
C ASN A 1017 -8.87 7.03 19.97
N ALA A 1018 -9.50 7.43 21.08
CA ALA A 1018 -8.92 7.34 22.42
C ALA A 1018 -9.62 6.27 23.28
N LYS A 1019 -8.84 5.49 24.05
CA LYS A 1019 -9.40 4.52 25.00
C LYS A 1019 -10.12 5.19 26.18
N ASN A 1020 -9.66 6.37 26.59
CA ASN A 1020 -10.22 7.19 27.66
C ASN A 1020 -10.62 8.56 27.09
N ASP A 1021 -9.80 9.60 27.29
CA ASP A 1021 -10.21 10.97 27.01
C ASP A 1021 -9.69 11.52 25.68
N ILE A 1022 -10.49 12.37 25.04
CA ILE A 1022 -10.04 13.32 24.01
C ILE A 1022 -10.24 14.74 24.54
N ARG A 1023 -9.21 15.57 24.44
CA ARG A 1023 -9.25 17.00 24.78
C ARG A 1023 -8.88 17.83 23.56
N LEU A 1024 -9.83 18.60 23.04
CA LEU A 1024 -9.62 19.57 21.96
C LEU A 1024 -9.70 20.97 22.57
N HIS A 1025 -8.60 21.74 22.51
CA HIS A 1025 -8.56 23.09 23.08
C HIS A 1025 -7.94 24.10 22.11
N ALA A 1026 -8.73 25.07 21.67
CA ALA A 1026 -8.33 26.12 20.74
C ALA A 1026 -8.62 27.51 21.31
N ASP A 1027 -7.65 28.43 21.24
CA ASP A 1027 -7.86 29.84 21.61
C ASP A 1027 -8.83 30.56 20.64
N ASN A 1028 -9.04 30.02 19.43
CA ASN A 1028 -10.09 30.42 18.48
C ASN A 1028 -10.99 29.22 18.14
N ASN A 1029 -11.04 28.72 16.90
CA ASN A 1029 -12.08 27.78 16.47
C ASN A 1029 -11.68 26.29 16.58
N VAL A 1030 -12.68 25.42 16.74
CA VAL A 1030 -12.56 23.97 16.56
C VAL A 1030 -13.42 23.53 15.39
N ASN A 1031 -12.82 22.98 14.34
CA ASN A 1031 -13.51 22.54 13.12
C ASN A 1031 -13.35 21.03 12.95
N LEU A 1032 -14.47 20.30 12.95
CA LEU A 1032 -14.58 18.89 12.57
C LEU A 1032 -15.38 18.84 11.27
N LEU A 1033 -14.76 18.44 10.17
CA LEU A 1033 -15.28 18.62 8.80
C LEU A 1033 -15.24 17.30 8.01
N ALA A 1034 -16.14 17.09 7.06
CA ALA A 1034 -15.96 16.05 6.05
C ALA A 1034 -14.88 16.42 5.02
N ALA A 1035 -14.25 15.41 4.44
CA ALA A 1035 -13.68 15.50 3.11
C ALA A 1035 -14.72 15.06 2.07
N GLN A 1036 -14.61 15.58 0.84
CA GLN A 1036 -15.57 15.27 -0.23
C GLN A 1036 -14.90 14.51 -1.35
N ASP A 1037 -15.34 13.27 -1.55
CA ASP A 1037 -14.96 12.46 -2.69
C ASP A 1037 -15.82 12.83 -3.89
N THR A 1038 -15.25 12.67 -5.08
CA THR A 1038 -15.89 13.04 -6.35
C THR A 1038 -15.68 11.96 -7.40
N GLU A 1039 -16.72 11.67 -8.17
CA GLU A 1039 -16.67 10.80 -9.36
C GLU A 1039 -17.33 11.54 -10.52
N SER A 1040 -16.73 11.52 -11.71
CA SER A 1040 -17.39 11.98 -12.93
C SER A 1040 -17.17 11.03 -14.10
N GLN A 1041 -18.15 10.99 -14.99
CA GLN A 1041 -18.20 10.15 -16.18
C GLN A 1041 -18.81 10.93 -17.34
N HIS A 1042 -18.09 10.99 -18.46
CA HIS A 1042 -18.60 11.56 -19.70
C HIS A 1042 -18.45 10.55 -20.83
N SER A 1043 -19.57 10.19 -21.47
CA SER A 1043 -19.64 9.27 -22.60
C SER A 1043 -20.17 9.99 -23.84
N LYS A 1044 -19.52 9.77 -24.98
CA LYS A 1044 -19.95 10.22 -26.30
C LYS A 1044 -19.92 9.05 -27.27
N SER A 1045 -21.03 8.82 -27.95
CA SER A 1045 -21.14 7.85 -29.02
C SER A 1045 -21.67 8.51 -30.29
N SER A 1046 -21.17 8.09 -31.43
CA SER A 1046 -21.66 8.51 -32.74
C SER A 1046 -21.44 7.40 -33.75
N SER A 1047 -22.47 7.07 -34.52
CA SER A 1047 -22.34 6.19 -35.67
C SER A 1047 -22.98 6.79 -36.91
N LEU A 1048 -22.44 6.45 -38.07
CA LEU A 1048 -22.93 6.83 -39.39
C LEU A 1048 -22.72 5.63 -40.32
N SER A 1049 -23.72 5.27 -41.11
CA SER A 1049 -23.59 4.26 -42.15
C SER A 1049 -24.45 4.61 -43.36
N ALA A 1050 -23.91 4.38 -44.56
CA ALA A 1050 -24.63 4.53 -45.82
C ALA A 1050 -24.24 3.39 -46.76
N SER A 1051 -25.23 2.70 -47.34
CA SER A 1051 -25.00 1.64 -48.32
C SER A 1051 -26.08 1.56 -49.39
N VAL A 1052 -25.69 1.14 -50.59
CA VAL A 1052 -26.55 0.92 -51.75
C VAL A 1052 -26.21 -0.44 -52.37
N GLY A 1053 -27.20 -1.18 -52.85
CA GLY A 1053 -27.01 -2.54 -53.33
C GLY A 1053 -28.15 -3.12 -54.14
N VAL A 1054 -28.05 -4.42 -54.42
CA VAL A 1054 -29.07 -5.25 -55.06
C VAL A 1054 -29.41 -6.43 -54.16
N GLN A 1055 -30.67 -6.84 -54.14
CA GLN A 1055 -31.17 -7.93 -53.31
C GLN A 1055 -32.08 -8.86 -54.11
N ALA A 1056 -31.90 -10.17 -53.92
CA ALA A 1056 -32.78 -11.22 -54.37
C ALA A 1056 -33.45 -11.87 -53.15
N ILE A 1057 -34.78 -11.96 -53.12
CA ILE A 1057 -35.53 -12.56 -52.01
C ILE A 1057 -36.22 -13.83 -52.51
N VAL A 1058 -35.85 -14.97 -51.94
CA VAL A 1058 -36.49 -16.28 -52.20
C VAL A 1058 -37.48 -16.55 -51.08
N SER A 1059 -38.76 -16.67 -51.43
CA SER A 1059 -39.85 -16.91 -50.48
C SER A 1059 -40.77 -18.03 -50.96
N THR A 1060 -41.65 -18.53 -50.09
CA THR A 1060 -42.71 -19.47 -50.46
C THR A 1060 -43.77 -18.90 -51.43
N LYS A 1061 -43.61 -17.64 -51.87
CA LYS A 1061 -44.44 -16.96 -52.88
C LYS A 1061 -43.68 -16.63 -54.18
N GLY A 1062 -42.43 -17.08 -54.31
CA GLY A 1062 -41.58 -16.84 -55.49
C GLY A 1062 -40.28 -16.10 -55.16
N THR A 1063 -39.45 -15.94 -56.20
CA THR A 1063 -38.18 -15.20 -56.18
C THR A 1063 -38.40 -13.78 -56.72
N SER A 1064 -38.01 -12.75 -55.98
CA SER A 1064 -38.01 -11.35 -56.43
C SER A 1064 -36.60 -10.77 -56.44
N PHE A 1065 -36.37 -9.75 -57.26
CA PHE A 1065 -35.13 -8.98 -57.35
C PHE A 1065 -35.44 -7.48 -57.21
N GLY A 1066 -34.55 -6.71 -56.58
CA GLY A 1066 -34.69 -5.26 -56.45
C GLY A 1066 -33.41 -4.55 -56.01
N PHE A 1067 -33.41 -3.22 -56.10
CA PHE A 1067 -32.35 -2.37 -55.55
C PHE A 1067 -32.65 -2.03 -54.10
N THR A 1068 -31.65 -2.02 -53.23
CA THR A 1068 -31.76 -1.62 -51.82
C THR A 1068 -30.86 -0.42 -51.52
N ALA A 1069 -31.33 0.51 -50.70
CA ALA A 1069 -30.52 1.57 -50.12
C ALA A 1069 -30.84 1.71 -48.64
N SER A 1070 -29.82 1.97 -47.82
CA SER A 1070 -29.98 2.22 -46.39
C SER A 1070 -29.01 3.28 -45.89
N ALA A 1071 -29.51 4.18 -45.05
CA ALA A 1071 -28.73 5.13 -44.29
C ALA A 1071 -29.12 5.04 -42.81
N SER A 1072 -28.16 5.04 -41.91
CA SER A 1072 -28.41 5.19 -40.47
C SER A 1072 -27.38 6.09 -39.83
N GLY A 1073 -27.80 6.79 -38.77
CA GLY A 1073 -26.92 7.60 -37.94
C GLY A 1073 -27.43 7.60 -36.50
N SER A 1074 -26.50 7.57 -35.55
CA SER A 1074 -26.81 7.75 -34.13
C SER A 1074 -25.84 8.70 -33.47
N LYS A 1075 -26.30 9.34 -32.40
CA LYS A 1075 -25.50 10.17 -31.51
C LYS A 1075 -26.01 10.02 -30.09
N GLY A 1076 -25.16 9.51 -29.21
CA GLY A 1076 -25.38 9.45 -27.77
C GLY A 1076 -24.42 10.37 -27.03
N HIS A 1077 -24.92 10.94 -25.95
CA HIS A 1077 -24.14 11.70 -24.98
C HIS A 1077 -24.67 11.39 -23.58
N GLU A 1078 -23.78 11.12 -22.64
CA GLU A 1078 -24.10 10.79 -21.25
C GLU A 1078 -23.10 11.53 -20.35
N ASP A 1079 -23.59 12.26 -19.36
CA ASP A 1079 -22.81 12.88 -18.30
C ASP A 1079 -23.30 12.34 -16.96
N GLY A 1080 -22.37 12.04 -16.05
CA GLY A 1080 -22.67 11.69 -14.68
C GLY A 1080 -21.65 12.31 -13.73
N ASP A 1081 -22.13 12.87 -12.62
CA ASP A 1081 -21.32 13.48 -11.56
C ASP A 1081 -21.84 12.99 -10.21
N GLY A 1082 -20.94 12.60 -9.31
CA GLY A 1082 -21.25 12.14 -7.97
C GLY A 1082 -20.33 12.77 -6.94
N THR A 1083 -20.86 13.00 -5.73
CA THR A 1083 -20.06 13.38 -4.56
C THR A 1083 -20.47 12.56 -3.35
N THR A 1084 -19.50 12.03 -2.60
CA THR A 1084 -19.74 11.32 -1.34
C THR A 1084 -18.93 11.93 -0.20
N GLN A 1085 -19.50 11.94 1.01
CA GLN A 1085 -18.89 12.61 2.17
C GLN A 1085 -18.09 11.61 3.02
N LEU A 1086 -16.79 11.85 3.16
CA LEU A 1086 -15.94 11.17 4.15
C LEU A 1086 -15.97 11.99 5.45
N ASN A 1087 -16.82 11.58 6.39
CA ASN A 1087 -16.98 12.29 7.66
C ASN A 1087 -15.73 12.22 8.55
N THR A 1088 -15.63 13.16 9.51
CA THR A 1088 -14.65 13.10 10.61
C THR A 1088 -15.27 12.39 11.82
N HIS A 1089 -14.52 11.50 12.47
CA HIS A 1089 -14.96 10.80 13.68
C HIS A 1089 -14.01 11.08 14.86
N VAL A 1090 -14.58 11.51 15.98
CA VAL A 1090 -13.84 11.78 17.22
C VAL A 1090 -14.44 10.91 18.33
N ASN A 1091 -13.76 9.81 18.63
CA ASN A 1091 -14.25 8.72 19.48
C ASN A 1091 -13.44 8.63 20.78
N ALA A 1092 -14.02 9.07 21.90
CA ALA A 1092 -13.39 9.00 23.23
C ALA A 1092 -14.07 7.93 24.10
N GLY A 1093 -13.31 6.94 24.57
CA GLY A 1093 -13.87 5.85 25.39
C GLY A 1093 -14.38 6.26 26.77
N ASP A 1094 -14.04 7.45 27.29
CA ASP A 1094 -14.64 8.05 28.48
C ASP A 1094 -15.13 9.49 28.21
N LYS A 1095 -14.24 10.50 28.15
CA LYS A 1095 -14.66 11.91 28.02
C LYS A 1095 -14.13 12.58 26.76
N LEU A 1096 -15.02 13.23 26.02
CA LEU A 1096 -14.65 14.22 25.01
C LEU A 1096 -14.83 15.62 25.62
N VAL A 1097 -13.74 16.38 25.70
CA VAL A 1097 -13.73 17.78 26.14
C VAL A 1097 -13.39 18.68 24.96
N ILE A 1098 -14.30 19.60 24.61
CA ILE A 1098 -14.11 20.61 23.57
C ILE A 1098 -14.07 21.99 24.23
N SER A 1099 -13.03 22.77 23.96
CA SER A 1099 -12.86 24.12 24.48
C SER A 1099 -12.44 25.04 23.34
N SER A 1100 -13.25 26.05 23.07
CA SER A 1100 -13.12 26.93 21.90
C SER A 1100 -13.32 28.39 22.32
N GLY A 1101 -12.30 29.23 22.09
CA GLY A 1101 -12.39 30.68 22.28
C GLY A 1101 -13.20 31.41 21.20
N GLY A 1102 -13.48 30.72 20.09
CA GLY A 1102 -14.36 31.15 19.00
C GLY A 1102 -15.48 30.16 18.76
N ASP A 1103 -15.70 29.83 17.48
CA ASP A 1103 -16.78 28.93 17.03
C ASP A 1103 -16.33 27.46 17.02
N THR A 1104 -17.27 26.55 17.26
CA THR A 1104 -17.09 25.12 17.03
C THR A 1104 -17.99 24.66 15.88
N ASN A 1105 -17.37 24.10 14.83
CA ASN A 1105 -18.05 23.64 13.63
C ASN A 1105 -17.95 22.11 13.54
N ILE A 1106 -19.08 21.41 13.41
CA ILE A 1106 -19.18 19.96 13.25
C ILE A 1106 -20.00 19.69 11.99
N LYS A 1107 -19.34 19.60 10.83
CA LYS A 1107 -19.97 19.59 9.50
C LYS A 1107 -19.57 18.35 8.69
N GLY A 1108 -20.43 17.35 8.62
CA GLY A 1108 -20.02 16.01 8.20
C GLY A 1108 -19.06 15.38 9.21
N ALA A 1109 -19.45 15.36 10.48
CA ALA A 1109 -18.61 14.84 11.56
C ALA A 1109 -19.41 14.33 12.76
N VAL A 1110 -18.88 13.31 13.44
CA VAL A 1110 -19.46 12.69 14.64
C VAL A 1110 -18.47 12.79 15.80
N ALA A 1111 -18.94 13.36 16.90
CA ALA A 1111 -18.22 13.51 18.16
C ALA A 1111 -18.84 12.58 19.21
N ASN A 1112 -18.20 11.44 19.51
CA ASN A 1112 -18.74 10.37 20.34
C ASN A 1112 -17.93 10.18 21.65
N ALA A 1113 -18.61 10.07 22.79
CA ALA A 1113 -17.99 9.71 24.07
C ALA A 1113 -19.01 9.15 25.09
N LYS A 1114 -18.56 8.59 26.23
CA LYS A 1114 -19.48 8.35 27.35
C LYS A 1114 -20.00 9.66 27.95
N GLN A 1115 -19.14 10.67 28.04
CA GLN A 1115 -19.49 12.02 28.47
C GLN A 1115 -18.90 13.05 27.50
N VAL A 1116 -19.71 14.01 27.06
CA VAL A 1116 -19.23 15.14 26.24
C VAL A 1116 -19.35 16.43 27.03
N ILE A 1117 -18.25 17.19 27.12
CA ILE A 1117 -18.19 18.49 27.79
C ILE A 1117 -17.71 19.52 26.76
N ALA A 1118 -18.46 20.59 26.55
CA ALA A 1118 -18.12 21.64 25.60
C ALA A 1118 -18.24 23.03 26.23
N ASP A 1119 -17.18 23.83 26.19
CA ASP A 1119 -17.17 25.25 26.57
C ASP A 1119 -16.72 26.11 25.38
N ILE A 1120 -17.71 26.69 24.70
CA ILE A 1120 -17.59 27.36 23.41
C ILE A 1120 -17.96 28.83 23.61
N LYS A 1121 -17.05 29.77 23.34
CA LYS A 1121 -17.30 31.20 23.55
C LYS A 1121 -18.08 31.85 22.40
N GLY A 1122 -17.92 31.34 21.18
CA GLY A 1122 -18.70 31.71 20.00
C GLY A 1122 -19.91 30.80 19.79
N ASN A 1123 -20.16 30.44 18.54
CA ASN A 1123 -21.27 29.61 18.10
C ASN A 1123 -20.92 28.11 18.06
N LEU A 1124 -21.93 27.26 18.14
CA LEU A 1124 -21.84 25.82 17.92
C LEU A 1124 -22.68 25.46 16.69
N ASN A 1125 -22.04 25.08 15.58
CA ASN A 1125 -22.70 24.80 14.31
C ASN A 1125 -22.59 23.31 13.96
N LEU A 1126 -23.70 22.58 13.93
CA LEU A 1126 -23.78 21.17 13.53
C LEU A 1126 -24.55 21.05 12.20
N GLU A 1127 -23.95 20.44 11.19
CA GLU A 1127 -24.52 20.36 9.85
C GLU A 1127 -24.24 18.99 9.21
N SER A 1128 -25.29 18.21 8.98
CA SER A 1128 -25.20 16.97 8.21
C SER A 1128 -25.00 17.30 6.72
N LEU A 1129 -24.19 16.51 6.02
CA LEU A 1129 -23.90 16.70 4.60
C LEU A 1129 -24.52 15.60 3.76
N GLN A 1130 -24.99 15.95 2.56
CA GLN A 1130 -25.60 15.01 1.63
C GLN A 1130 -24.57 14.44 0.64
N ASP A 1131 -24.69 13.14 0.37
CA ASP A 1131 -24.13 12.54 -0.83
C ASP A 1131 -25.02 12.92 -2.03
N THR A 1132 -24.40 13.29 -3.15
CA THR A 1132 -25.12 13.70 -4.37
C THR A 1132 -24.76 12.81 -5.55
N ALA A 1133 -25.73 12.56 -6.44
CA ALA A 1133 -25.47 11.89 -7.71
C ALA A 1133 -26.41 12.41 -8.80
N LYS A 1134 -25.83 12.86 -9.91
CA LYS A 1134 -26.54 13.35 -11.09
C LYS A 1134 -26.14 12.54 -12.31
N PHE A 1135 -27.11 12.24 -13.17
CA PHE A 1135 -26.86 11.54 -14.42
C PHE A 1135 -27.84 12.00 -15.49
N ASP A 1136 -27.31 12.50 -16.59
CA ASP A 1136 -28.05 12.98 -17.76
C ASP A 1136 -27.59 12.22 -19.00
N SER A 1137 -28.49 11.48 -19.64
CA SER A 1137 -28.23 10.83 -20.92
C SER A 1137 -29.21 11.25 -22.00
N LYS A 1138 -28.70 11.37 -23.23
CA LYS A 1138 -29.47 11.70 -24.43
C LYS A 1138 -28.91 10.92 -25.60
N ASN A 1139 -29.66 9.90 -26.02
CA ASN A 1139 -29.36 9.11 -27.20
C ASN A 1139 -30.38 9.41 -28.30
N GLN A 1140 -29.90 9.65 -29.52
CA GLN A 1140 -30.70 9.92 -30.71
C GLN A 1140 -30.24 9.00 -31.83
N SER A 1141 -31.19 8.41 -32.55
CA SER A 1141 -30.94 7.55 -33.69
C SER A 1141 -31.95 7.82 -34.80
N ILE A 1142 -31.45 7.77 -36.03
CA ILE A 1142 -32.18 7.99 -37.28
C ILE A 1142 -31.80 6.83 -38.19
N SER A 1143 -32.78 6.17 -38.82
CA SER A 1143 -32.52 5.31 -39.96
C SER A 1143 -33.56 5.49 -41.05
N ALA A 1144 -33.18 5.18 -42.28
CA ALA A 1144 -34.07 5.05 -43.41
C ALA A 1144 -33.54 3.94 -44.33
N SER A 1145 -34.44 3.18 -44.93
CA SER A 1145 -34.07 2.26 -46.02
C SER A 1145 -35.23 2.07 -46.99
N GLY A 1146 -34.99 1.45 -48.13
CA GLY A 1146 -36.05 1.06 -49.05
C GLY A 1146 -35.57 0.13 -50.15
N THR A 1147 -36.49 -0.66 -50.69
CA THR A 1147 -36.27 -1.59 -51.80
C THR A 1147 -37.27 -1.34 -52.91
N MET A 1148 -36.79 -1.11 -54.13
CA MET A 1148 -37.65 -0.89 -55.31
C MET A 1148 -37.63 -2.11 -56.25
N GLY A 1149 -38.82 -2.70 -56.46
CA GLY A 1149 -39.10 -3.92 -57.22
C GLY A 1149 -40.55 -4.41 -56.98
N ILE A 1150 -41.00 -5.48 -57.65
CA ILE A 1150 -42.38 -5.99 -57.50
C ILE A 1150 -42.50 -6.79 -56.18
N GLY A 1151 -43.00 -6.13 -55.13
CA GLY A 1151 -43.16 -6.64 -53.75
C GLY A 1151 -42.22 -5.88 -52.80
N ALA A 1152 -42.67 -4.74 -52.29
CA ALA A 1152 -41.81 -3.60 -51.96
C ALA A 1152 -41.21 -3.64 -50.54
N SER A 1153 -40.23 -2.75 -50.31
CA SER A 1153 -39.79 -2.40 -48.96
C SER A 1153 -39.61 -0.90 -48.78
N VAL A 1154 -39.99 -0.40 -47.61
CA VAL A 1154 -39.64 0.92 -47.07
C VAL A 1154 -39.33 0.71 -45.59
N SER A 1155 -38.35 1.43 -45.04
CA SER A 1155 -38.15 1.54 -43.61
C SER A 1155 -37.84 2.98 -43.18
N GLY A 1156 -38.23 3.27 -41.93
CA GLY A 1156 -37.75 4.44 -41.21
C GLY A 1156 -37.57 4.09 -39.74
N SER A 1157 -36.60 4.71 -39.09
CA SER A 1157 -36.60 4.83 -37.64
C SER A 1157 -36.19 6.23 -37.20
N TYR A 1158 -36.79 6.65 -36.10
CA TYR A 1158 -36.38 7.79 -35.31
C TYR A 1158 -36.58 7.36 -33.86
N SER A 1159 -35.51 7.08 -33.13
CA SER A 1159 -35.63 6.77 -31.70
C SER A 1159 -34.76 7.70 -30.87
N GLN A 1160 -35.39 8.29 -29.85
CA GLN A 1160 -34.77 9.18 -28.89
C GLN A 1160 -35.06 8.67 -27.48
N SER A 1161 -34.01 8.47 -26.69
CA SER A 1161 -34.14 8.23 -25.25
C SER A 1161 -33.39 9.32 -24.51
N ASN A 1162 -34.07 9.98 -23.57
CA ASN A 1162 -33.45 10.86 -22.58
C ASN A 1162 -33.65 10.25 -21.19
N MET A 1163 -32.65 10.33 -20.34
CA MET A 1163 -32.74 10.01 -18.91
C MET A 1163 -32.13 11.15 -18.13
N HIS A 1164 -32.80 11.56 -17.06
CA HIS A 1164 -32.29 12.52 -16.10
C HIS A 1164 -32.50 11.94 -14.70
N ASN A 1165 -31.45 11.92 -13.90
CA ASN A 1165 -31.46 11.43 -12.53
C ASN A 1165 -30.79 12.45 -11.61
N ASP A 1166 -31.44 12.82 -10.52
CA ASP A 1166 -30.91 13.71 -9.49
C ASP A 1166 -31.18 13.08 -8.12
N TYR A 1167 -30.13 12.94 -7.31
CA TYR A 1167 -30.15 12.34 -5.98
C TYR A 1167 -29.36 13.21 -5.01
N ALA A 1168 -29.94 13.47 -3.84
CA ALA A 1168 -29.23 14.00 -2.68
C ALA A 1168 -29.78 13.33 -1.41
N SER A 1169 -28.90 12.78 -0.57
CA SER A 1169 -29.30 12.20 0.71
C SER A 1169 -28.15 12.20 1.71
N VAL A 1170 -28.40 12.59 2.95
CA VAL A 1170 -27.49 12.31 4.07
C VAL A 1170 -27.34 10.79 4.19
N GLN A 1171 -26.11 10.29 4.41
CA GLN A 1171 -25.86 8.88 4.72
C GLN A 1171 -25.55 8.67 6.21
N GLU A 1172 -24.87 9.62 6.85
CA GLU A 1172 -24.57 9.64 8.28
C GLU A 1172 -24.83 11.06 8.82
N GLN A 1173 -25.67 11.17 9.86
CA GLN A 1173 -25.96 12.46 10.48
C GLN A 1173 -24.78 12.94 11.31
N SER A 1174 -24.41 14.22 11.15
CA SER A 1174 -23.43 14.87 12.01
C SER A 1174 -24.00 15.08 13.41
N GLY A 1175 -23.14 15.02 14.43
CA GLY A 1175 -23.67 15.08 15.79
C GLY A 1175 -22.67 15.00 16.92
N ILE A 1176 -23.20 15.28 18.12
CA ILE A 1176 -22.58 15.00 19.41
C ILE A 1176 -23.33 13.84 20.05
N GLN A 1177 -22.64 12.73 20.31
CA GLN A 1177 -23.22 11.50 20.83
C GLN A 1177 -22.61 11.18 22.19
N ALA A 1178 -23.34 11.46 23.27
CA ALA A 1178 -22.97 11.10 24.62
C ALA A 1178 -23.58 9.74 25.02
N GLY A 1179 -22.85 9.01 25.86
CA GLY A 1179 -23.33 7.82 26.56
C GLY A 1179 -23.91 8.14 27.94
N ASP A 1180 -23.64 7.24 28.89
CA ASP A 1180 -24.18 7.26 30.25
C ASP A 1180 -23.70 8.44 31.11
N GLY A 1181 -22.68 9.19 30.67
CA GLY A 1181 -22.19 10.39 31.33
C GLY A 1181 -22.91 11.68 30.93
N GLY A 1182 -23.78 11.64 29.93
CA GLY A 1182 -24.52 12.80 29.43
C GLY A 1182 -23.68 13.85 28.69
N PHE A 1183 -24.31 14.95 28.28
CA PHE A 1183 -23.65 16.09 27.63
C PHE A 1183 -23.74 17.36 28.49
N GLN A 1184 -22.63 18.10 28.62
CA GLN A 1184 -22.57 19.39 29.29
C GLN A 1184 -22.05 20.43 28.28
N ILE A 1185 -22.97 21.06 27.56
CA ILE A 1185 -22.65 21.95 26.44
C ILE A 1185 -22.98 23.40 26.84
N LYS A 1186 -21.97 24.25 26.82
CA LYS A 1186 -22.08 25.69 27.05
C LYS A 1186 -21.59 26.46 25.82
N VAL A 1187 -22.45 27.32 25.30
CA VAL A 1187 -22.24 28.11 24.09
C VAL A 1187 -22.51 29.59 24.41
N GLY A 1188 -21.60 30.48 24.02
CA GLY A 1188 -21.75 31.92 24.23
C GLY A 1188 -22.64 32.61 23.18
N GLY A 1189 -22.67 32.07 21.97
CA GLY A 1189 -23.49 32.53 20.85
C GLY A 1189 -24.68 31.62 20.55
N ASN A 1190 -24.90 31.35 19.26
CA ASN A 1190 -25.98 30.47 18.79
C ASN A 1190 -25.55 29.00 18.76
N THR A 1191 -26.48 28.10 19.04
CA THR A 1191 -26.37 26.68 18.70
C THR A 1191 -27.24 26.40 17.49
N ASP A 1192 -26.66 25.93 16.38
CA ASP A 1192 -27.34 25.66 15.12
C ASP A 1192 -27.29 24.17 14.77
N LEU A 1193 -28.42 23.51 14.53
CA LEU A 1193 -28.47 22.10 14.09
C LEU A 1193 -29.22 21.96 12.76
N LYS A 1194 -28.50 21.61 11.69
CA LYS A 1194 -29.09 21.32 10.36
C LYS A 1194 -29.05 19.82 10.07
N GLY A 1195 -30.19 19.15 10.21
CA GLY A 1195 -30.31 17.70 10.08
C GLY A 1195 -29.36 16.91 10.98
N ALA A 1196 -28.92 17.50 12.09
CA ALA A 1196 -27.86 17.03 12.96
C ALA A 1196 -28.39 16.64 14.35
N VAL A 1197 -27.62 15.84 15.10
CA VAL A 1197 -28.08 15.18 16.34
C VAL A 1197 -27.21 15.55 17.55
N ILE A 1198 -27.82 15.93 18.66
CA ILE A 1198 -27.21 15.88 20.00
C ILE A 1198 -27.94 14.79 20.79
N SER A 1199 -27.23 13.78 21.29
CA SER A 1199 -27.82 12.62 21.96
C SER A 1199 -27.17 12.24 23.31
N ALA A 1200 -27.96 11.65 24.21
CA ALA A 1200 -27.52 10.98 25.45
C ALA A 1200 -28.35 9.72 25.75
N THR A 1201 -27.78 8.74 26.48
CA THR A 1201 -28.52 7.56 26.96
C THR A 1201 -29.42 7.89 28.16
N GLU A 1202 -30.27 6.95 28.59
CA GLU A 1202 -31.13 7.12 29.78
C GLU A 1202 -30.33 7.27 31.09
N ALA A 1203 -29.18 6.60 31.21
CA ALA A 1203 -28.34 6.71 32.40
C ALA A 1203 -27.76 8.14 32.59
N GLY A 1204 -27.57 8.90 31.51
CA GLY A 1204 -27.08 10.29 31.53
C GLY A 1204 -28.08 11.34 32.03
N LYS A 1205 -29.22 10.92 32.61
CA LYS A 1205 -30.38 11.77 32.96
C LYS A 1205 -30.12 12.98 33.86
N ASP A 1206 -29.08 12.95 34.69
CA ASP A 1206 -28.78 14.01 35.65
C ASP A 1206 -27.59 14.90 35.19
N ASN A 1207 -26.99 14.58 34.03
CA ASN A 1207 -25.79 15.23 33.48
C ASN A 1207 -25.97 15.70 32.03
N SER A 1208 -27.21 15.90 31.57
CA SER A 1208 -27.53 16.32 30.19
C SER A 1208 -28.12 17.75 30.17
N SER A 1209 -27.28 18.72 29.82
CA SER A 1209 -27.59 20.15 29.86
C SER A 1209 -27.01 20.92 28.65
N LEU A 1210 -27.83 21.79 28.05
CA LEU A 1210 -27.44 22.74 27.00
C LEU A 1210 -27.70 24.18 27.47
N THR A 1211 -26.65 24.98 27.60
CA THR A 1211 -26.72 26.42 27.85
C THR A 1211 -26.23 27.15 26.61
N THR A 1212 -27.05 28.01 26.01
CA THR A 1212 -26.74 28.75 24.76
C THR A 1212 -27.46 30.10 24.78
N ALA A 1213 -27.01 31.11 24.02
CA ALA A 1213 -27.78 32.36 23.93
C ALA A 1213 -29.06 32.15 23.12
N THR A 1214 -28.91 31.55 21.93
CA THR A 1214 -30.01 31.15 21.06
C THR A 1214 -29.83 29.71 20.56
N LEU A 1215 -30.92 29.04 20.26
CA LEU A 1215 -30.95 27.72 19.63
C LEU A 1215 -31.77 27.82 18.34
N THR A 1216 -31.16 27.47 17.21
CA THR A 1216 -31.81 27.31 15.90
C THR A 1216 -31.62 25.87 15.44
N HIS A 1217 -32.66 25.28 14.85
CA HIS A 1217 -32.50 23.96 14.23
C HIS A 1217 -33.51 23.75 13.10
N SER A 1218 -33.10 22.98 12.08
CA SER A 1218 -33.88 22.67 10.88
C SER A 1218 -33.62 21.24 10.39
N ASP A 1219 -34.49 20.72 9.52
CA ASP A 1219 -34.28 19.45 8.84
C ASP A 1219 -33.42 19.59 7.57
N ILE A 1220 -33.06 18.44 6.98
CA ILE A 1220 -32.51 18.33 5.63
C ILE A 1220 -33.44 17.44 4.79
N ALA A 1221 -33.95 18.00 3.69
CA ALA A 1221 -34.79 17.28 2.75
C ALA A 1221 -33.94 16.41 1.80
N ASN A 1222 -34.23 15.11 1.77
CA ASN A 1222 -33.56 14.16 0.88
C ASN A 1222 -34.41 13.90 -0.38
N HIS A 1223 -33.79 13.76 -1.55
CA HIS A 1223 -34.50 13.49 -2.80
C HIS A 1223 -33.84 12.40 -3.65
N ALA A 1224 -34.68 11.67 -4.38
CA ALA A 1224 -34.27 10.73 -5.42
C ALA A 1224 -35.26 10.86 -6.59
N ILE A 1225 -34.85 11.55 -7.65
CA ILE A 1225 -35.69 11.93 -8.78
C ILE A 1225 -35.14 11.31 -10.05
N SER A 1226 -35.74 10.21 -10.50
CA SER A 1226 -35.42 9.58 -11.80
C SER A 1226 -36.52 9.87 -12.82
N LYS A 1227 -36.17 10.47 -13.96
CA LYS A 1227 -37.06 10.79 -15.08
C LYS A 1227 -36.51 10.20 -16.37
N GLY A 1228 -37.13 9.14 -16.87
CA GLY A 1228 -36.84 8.57 -18.18
C GLY A 1228 -37.93 8.92 -19.20
N SER A 1229 -37.53 9.27 -20.42
CA SER A 1229 -38.45 9.41 -21.56
C SER A 1229 -37.85 8.75 -22.81
N SER A 1230 -38.53 7.75 -23.35
CA SER A 1230 -38.16 7.10 -24.61
C SER A 1230 -39.28 7.29 -25.65
N VAL A 1231 -38.93 7.89 -26.78
CA VAL A 1231 -39.78 8.01 -27.98
C VAL A 1231 -39.18 7.11 -29.04
N GLY A 1232 -39.85 6.00 -29.34
CA GLY A 1232 -39.49 5.11 -30.44
C GLY A 1232 -40.49 5.24 -31.59
N LEU A 1233 -40.02 5.69 -32.75
CA LEU A 1233 -40.75 5.61 -34.01
C LEU A 1233 -40.02 4.65 -34.94
N SER A 1234 -40.71 3.61 -35.38
CA SER A 1234 -40.28 2.66 -36.39
C SER A 1234 -41.36 2.53 -37.46
N GLY A 1235 -40.93 2.35 -38.71
CA GLY A 1235 -41.81 2.12 -39.84
C GLY A 1235 -41.21 1.07 -40.76
N GLY A 1236 -42.06 0.17 -41.24
CA GLY A 1236 -41.77 -0.77 -42.32
C GLY A 1236 -42.95 -0.79 -43.28
N PHE A 1237 -42.72 -1.00 -44.58
CA PHE A 1237 -43.77 -1.12 -45.60
C PHE A 1237 -43.49 -2.25 -46.60
N ARG A 1238 -44.57 -2.80 -47.19
CA ARG A 1238 -44.62 -3.93 -48.14
C ARG A 1238 -44.96 -3.48 -49.56
#